data_AF-A0A8K0RIE6-F1
#
_entry.id   AF-A0A8K0RIE6-F1
#
_cell.length_a   1.000
_cell.length_b   1.000
_cell.length_c   1.000
_cell.angle_alpha   90.00
_cell.angle_beta   90.00
_cell.angle_gamma   90.00
#
_symmetry.space_group_name_H-M   'P 1'
#
loop_
_entity.id
_entity.type
_entity.pdbx_description
1 polymer ?
#
loop_
_entity_poly.entity_id
_entity_poly.type
_entity_poly.pdbx_seq_one_letter_code
_entity_poly.pdbx_strand_id
1 'polypeptide(L)'
;MTRARSCPRYDDIVVACKLLTQTQIGNVTSIVSGSESIFLGSADGVVRIVSQAFKVVRTFKAHEAGAIRYMKQVEGTSLLVTIAEDLSEEPVLKVWALDKLEKKTGIPRCQSTLTIHNGRKQFPISAFAALDDLSQLAVGFANGAVTVVRGDLIHDRGARQRTVFESDEPITGIEFREGNITTLYIATTARILTLVISGRGQGQPAKSLDEYGCAVDCMAVDKSSQDIVVARNDAIYYYGQHGRGPPYTYEGEKKMISVFKDYVAIVAPPKSSAMPRSSNPLRAFGVRAADDVFNTSSFTLLNTELRFVAHQEQLTSQVKAVISEWGDLFVFTIDGKIFRYHEKPFAQKLEILYQRNLYVLAINLAQKAGLDASQQNVILRKFGDYLYSKQDYDTAMQQYLKAIDNTEPSQVIRKFLDTQRIHNLIEYLEELHEHHKATSDHTTLLLNCYAKLKDVEKLEEFIKSPGDLKFDLDTAISMCRQGGYYDQAAYLARKHGEHELVVDVLIEDSKRYAEALAYVWRLEPEAAYFNLMKYATVLLQHIASDTTQLFIDYYTGNFRPKKDAIVVPNAPSSGGIGMGLGVASSAVQNLAALLPLPYMNTNAVTSTSLSEQKSTMSQAQIVETTSDEPAPVYKVPKPRTAFSAFVDHSQEFIVFLEACIASEKLRDDDKVDLYTALFEMYLYTASLKKDGERQEWENKAKKLVEGKDIPIDTSNVLLLSHLSNFRDGAILVREQQGLHFDIFRSYTATNDTQGAIRALRKYGPEEPALYPAALAYFTSSPDVLAEAGDELDSVLKKIDEDGLMAPLQVIQTLSANGVATMGMIKSYLSTTIERERAEIASNRRIIETFRSDTETKKNELQNLNTKPVVFQASRCQVCMKPLELPVVHFLCKHSFHQSCLSTDEDVEDAEVECPICSGQNATVKAIRRAQVESAERHDLFQDALKRGRDGFAVISEWFGRGVMGVAGTD
;
A
#
# COMPACT_ATOMS: atom_id res chain seq x y z
N MET A 1 -36.65 42.84 4.29
CA MET A 1 -37.23 43.02 5.64
C MET A 1 -37.34 41.66 6.33
N THR A 2 -36.28 41.24 7.01
CA THR A 2 -36.27 40.03 7.84
C THR A 2 -36.41 40.47 9.29
N ARG A 3 -37.55 40.14 9.94
CA ARG A 3 -37.69 40.34 11.39
C ARG A 3 -36.54 39.62 12.09
N ALA A 4 -35.80 40.32 12.94
CA ALA A 4 -34.72 39.73 13.71
C ALA A 4 -35.28 38.57 14.55
N ARG A 5 -34.83 37.34 14.26
CA ARG A 5 -34.96 36.25 15.23
C ARG A 5 -34.19 36.70 16.47
N SER A 6 -34.81 36.61 17.63
CA SER A 6 -34.19 36.99 18.91
C SER A 6 -32.82 36.32 19.02
N CYS A 7 -31.75 37.13 19.08
CA CYS A 7 -30.40 36.60 19.24
C CYS A 7 -30.37 35.75 20.52
N PRO A 8 -29.94 34.48 20.44
CA PRO A 8 -30.00 33.59 21.58
C PRO A 8 -29.01 34.05 22.65
N ARG A 9 -29.47 34.03 23.91
CA ARG A 9 -28.70 34.50 25.08
C ARG A 9 -27.94 33.37 25.73
N TYR A 10 -26.64 33.54 25.88
CA TYR A 10 -25.72 32.53 26.42
C TYR A 10 -24.93 33.11 27.57
N ASP A 11 -25.64 33.51 28.63
CA ASP A 11 -25.14 34.36 29.72
C ASP A 11 -23.96 33.78 30.54
N ASP A 12 -23.49 32.57 30.23
CA ASP A 12 -22.47 31.82 30.96
C ASP A 12 -21.07 31.84 30.32
N ILE A 13 -20.83 32.49 29.18
CA ILE A 13 -19.54 32.40 28.46
C ILE A 13 -18.43 33.21 29.16
N VAL A 14 -18.81 34.15 30.03
CA VAL A 14 -17.94 35.03 30.79
C VAL A 14 -18.30 34.93 32.28
N VAL A 15 -17.31 34.84 33.16
CA VAL A 15 -17.50 34.86 34.62
C VAL A 15 -17.47 36.31 35.10
N ALA A 16 -18.58 36.79 35.64
CA ALA A 16 -18.60 37.98 36.49
C ALA A 16 -17.89 37.65 37.82
N CYS A 17 -16.67 38.14 37.96
CA CYS A 17 -15.83 37.96 39.13
C CYS A 17 -15.94 39.18 40.05
N LYS A 18 -16.38 38.93 41.30
CA LYS A 18 -16.14 39.68 42.53
C LYS A 18 -16.19 41.22 42.46
N LEU A 19 -17.14 41.80 43.21
CA LEU A 19 -17.18 43.23 43.52
C LEU A 19 -15.89 43.66 44.25
N LEU A 20 -14.99 44.37 43.57
CA LEU A 20 -13.68 44.77 44.13
C LEU A 20 -13.76 46.12 44.85
N THR A 21 -14.29 46.07 46.09
CA THR A 21 -14.19 47.09 47.17
C THR A 21 -14.62 48.54 46.88
N GLN A 22 -15.42 49.11 47.78
CA GLN A 22 -15.54 50.58 47.91
C GLN A 22 -14.23 51.19 48.44
N THR A 23 -13.29 51.46 47.56
CA THR A 23 -12.21 52.42 47.85
C THR A 23 -12.79 53.84 47.90
N GLN A 24 -12.29 54.68 48.81
CA GLN A 24 -12.64 56.11 48.90
C GLN A 24 -12.02 56.91 47.74
N ILE A 25 -12.41 56.57 46.51
CA ILE A 25 -12.00 57.32 45.32
C ILE A 25 -12.88 58.58 45.26
N GLY A 26 -12.35 59.72 45.69
CA GLY A 26 -12.99 61.02 45.49
C GLY A 26 -13.26 61.31 43.99
N ASN A 27 -14.12 62.29 43.71
CA ASN A 27 -14.72 62.61 42.39
C ASN A 27 -13.82 62.37 41.15
N VAL A 28 -13.81 61.12 40.68
CA VAL A 28 -13.14 60.73 39.43
C VAL A 28 -13.84 61.40 38.25
N THR A 29 -13.09 61.90 37.28
CA THR A 29 -13.60 62.51 36.04
C THR A 29 -13.28 61.67 34.81
N SER A 30 -12.15 60.96 34.81
CA SER A 30 -11.69 60.09 33.72
C SER A 30 -11.01 58.82 34.26
N ILE A 31 -11.16 57.71 33.52
CA ILE A 31 -10.60 56.38 33.85
C ILE A 31 -9.99 55.80 32.57
N VAL A 32 -8.76 55.29 32.65
CA VAL A 32 -7.99 54.82 31.49
C VAL A 32 -7.22 53.55 31.86
N SER A 33 -7.28 52.54 30.99
CA SER A 33 -6.40 51.36 31.03
C SER A 33 -5.00 51.70 30.52
N GLY A 34 -4.04 50.84 30.80
CA GLY A 34 -2.64 51.20 30.75
C GLY A 34 -1.76 50.02 31.09
N SER A 35 -0.61 49.92 30.42
CA SER A 35 0.06 48.63 30.11
C SER A 35 0.37 47.70 31.27
N GLU A 36 0.38 48.19 32.52
CA GLU A 36 0.33 47.37 33.74
C GLU A 36 -0.58 47.94 34.86
N SER A 37 -1.21 49.10 34.66
CA SER A 37 -1.90 49.86 35.72
C SER A 37 -3.06 50.71 35.23
N ILE A 38 -4.09 50.87 36.06
CA ILE A 38 -5.26 51.72 35.78
C ILE A 38 -5.00 53.16 36.26
N PHE A 39 -5.37 54.15 35.45
CA PHE A 39 -5.22 55.57 35.76
C PHE A 39 -6.58 56.22 36.04
N LEU A 40 -6.65 56.98 37.13
CA LEU A 40 -7.85 57.68 37.57
C LEU A 40 -7.54 59.18 37.68
N GLY A 41 -8.19 60.01 36.86
CA GLY A 41 -8.16 61.46 36.96
C GLY A 41 -9.24 61.96 37.93
N SER A 42 -8.89 62.89 38.82
CA SER A 42 -9.84 63.59 39.72
C SER A 42 -10.24 64.94 39.13
N ALA A 43 -11.38 65.47 39.60
CA ALA A 43 -11.78 66.86 39.35
C ALA A 43 -10.74 67.88 39.86
N ASP A 44 -9.95 67.52 40.87
CA ASP A 44 -8.97 68.40 41.54
C ASP A 44 -7.60 68.51 40.82
N GLY A 45 -7.52 68.12 39.54
CA GLY A 45 -6.26 68.11 38.78
C GLY A 45 -5.28 66.99 39.17
N VAL A 46 -5.72 65.99 39.94
CA VAL A 46 -4.89 64.91 40.51
C VAL A 46 -5.05 63.59 39.73
N VAL A 47 -3.94 62.93 39.41
CA VAL A 47 -3.90 61.58 38.84
C VAL A 47 -3.52 60.56 39.92
N ARG A 48 -4.27 59.45 39.99
CA ARG A 48 -3.98 58.27 40.81
C ARG A 48 -3.66 57.07 39.92
N ILE A 49 -2.56 56.38 40.19
CA ILE A 49 -2.14 55.15 39.50
C ILE A 49 -2.51 53.96 40.38
N VAL A 50 -3.24 52.99 39.82
CA VAL A 50 -3.83 51.85 40.54
C VAL A 50 -3.28 50.53 39.99
N SER A 51 -2.81 49.68 40.90
CA SER A 51 -2.28 48.34 40.61
C SER A 51 -3.37 47.29 40.38
N GLN A 52 -2.98 46.10 39.92
CA GLN A 52 -3.85 44.91 39.80
C GLN A 52 -4.58 44.53 41.10
N ALA A 53 -4.03 44.89 42.27
CA ALA A 53 -4.66 44.69 43.56
C ALA A 53 -5.69 45.79 43.93
N PHE A 54 -6.05 46.68 42.99
CA PHE A 54 -6.87 47.88 43.18
C PHE A 54 -6.37 48.83 44.28
N LYS A 55 -5.07 48.75 44.60
CA LYS A 55 -4.39 49.68 45.51
C LYS A 55 -3.75 50.83 44.72
N VAL A 56 -3.95 52.05 45.20
CA VAL A 56 -3.28 53.25 44.71
C VAL A 56 -1.78 53.13 45.00
N VAL A 57 -0.98 53.05 43.94
CA VAL A 57 0.49 52.94 44.00
C VAL A 57 1.13 54.32 44.09
N ARG A 58 0.62 55.28 43.31
CA ARG A 58 1.12 56.65 43.22
C ARG A 58 -0.04 57.63 43.06
N THR A 59 0.11 58.83 43.61
CA THR A 59 -0.81 59.96 43.42
C THR A 59 0.03 61.21 43.16
N PHE A 60 -0.30 61.98 42.13
CA PHE A 60 0.38 63.24 41.84
C PHE A 60 -0.58 64.29 41.26
N LYS A 61 -0.32 65.57 41.52
CA LYS A 61 -1.06 66.69 40.90
C LYS A 61 -0.49 66.92 39.50
N ALA A 62 -1.31 66.75 38.47
CA ALA A 62 -0.92 66.97 37.08
C ALA A 62 -1.21 68.42 36.64
N HIS A 63 -2.32 68.99 37.10
CA HIS A 63 -2.73 70.34 36.74
C HIS A 63 -3.07 71.14 37.98
N GLU A 64 -2.67 72.41 38.00
CA GLU A 64 -2.84 73.27 39.19
C GLU A 64 -4.29 73.74 39.36
N ALA A 65 -4.96 73.98 38.24
CA ALA A 65 -6.38 74.27 38.09
C ALA A 65 -6.96 73.41 36.94
N GLY A 66 -8.29 73.32 36.86
CA GLY A 66 -9.01 72.53 35.85
C GLY A 66 -9.18 71.04 36.19
N ALA A 67 -10.30 70.47 35.74
CA ALA A 67 -10.63 69.06 35.93
C ALA A 67 -10.04 68.20 34.81
N ILE A 68 -9.49 67.03 35.14
CA ILE A 68 -8.89 66.14 34.13
C ILE A 68 -10.00 65.42 33.36
N ARG A 69 -10.43 66.01 32.24
CA ARG A 69 -11.55 65.50 31.44
C ARG A 69 -11.15 64.32 30.56
N TYR A 70 -9.97 64.38 29.94
CA TYR A 70 -9.43 63.31 29.10
C TYR A 70 -8.03 62.90 29.56
N MET A 71 -7.77 61.61 29.46
CA MET A 71 -6.46 61.00 29.64
C MET A 71 -6.28 59.96 28.53
N LYS A 72 -5.04 59.67 28.14
CA LYS A 72 -4.68 58.46 27.38
C LYS A 72 -3.25 58.07 27.78
N GLN A 73 -3.04 56.82 28.21
CA GLN A 73 -1.70 56.26 28.19
C GLN A 73 -1.40 55.73 26.78
N VAL A 74 -0.17 55.91 26.33
CA VAL A 74 0.35 55.22 25.14
C VAL A 74 0.62 53.76 25.49
N GLU A 75 0.05 52.83 24.73
CA GLU A 75 0.25 51.40 24.96
C GLU A 75 1.70 50.99 24.67
N GLY A 76 2.30 50.20 25.56
CA GLY A 76 3.69 49.77 25.44
C GLY A 76 4.73 50.80 25.89
N THR A 77 4.33 52.00 26.35
CA THR A 77 5.28 53.00 26.90
C THR A 77 4.80 53.58 28.23
N SER A 78 5.71 54.21 28.97
CA SER A 78 5.42 54.91 30.23
C SER A 78 4.91 56.34 30.03
N LEU A 79 4.38 56.69 28.85
CA LEU A 79 3.90 58.02 28.52
C LEU A 79 2.39 58.16 28.79
N LEU A 80 2.03 59.13 29.62
CA LEU A 80 0.65 59.47 29.95
C LEU A 80 0.32 60.88 29.48
N VAL A 81 -0.67 60.99 28.59
CA VAL A 81 -1.25 62.27 28.18
C VAL A 81 -2.41 62.61 29.11
N THR A 82 -2.45 63.86 29.58
CA THR A 82 -3.52 64.40 30.43
C THR A 82 -4.01 65.72 29.86
N ILE A 83 -5.32 65.90 29.76
CA ILE A 83 -5.95 67.17 29.37
C ILE A 83 -6.79 67.64 30.55
N ALA A 84 -6.43 68.79 31.11
CA ALA A 84 -7.28 69.51 32.04
C ALA A 84 -8.10 70.56 31.28
N GLU A 85 -9.36 70.69 31.67
CA GLU A 85 -10.28 71.71 31.18
C GLU A 85 -10.83 72.48 32.40
N ASP A 86 -10.76 73.80 32.30
CA ASP A 86 -11.56 74.74 33.08
C ASP A 86 -12.33 75.58 32.04
N LEU A 87 -13.63 75.79 32.23
CA LEU A 87 -14.43 76.59 31.30
C LEU A 87 -13.98 78.06 31.22
N SER A 88 -13.12 78.48 32.15
CA SER A 88 -12.57 79.83 32.27
C SER A 88 -11.24 80.02 31.50
N GLU A 89 -10.47 78.96 31.27
CA GLU A 89 -9.12 79.00 30.68
C GLU A 89 -9.04 78.17 29.38
N GLU A 90 -7.97 78.32 28.60
CA GLU A 90 -7.75 77.42 27.44
C GLU A 90 -7.31 76.02 27.93
N PRO A 91 -7.86 74.92 27.38
CA PRO A 91 -7.55 73.58 27.86
C PRO A 91 -6.07 73.23 27.67
N VAL A 92 -5.47 72.69 28.74
CA VAL A 92 -4.02 72.42 28.80
C VAL A 92 -3.76 70.93 28.70
N LEU A 93 -3.01 70.55 27.68
CA LEU A 93 -2.48 69.21 27.49
C LEU A 93 -1.07 69.10 28.08
N LYS A 94 -0.82 68.05 28.85
CA LYS A 94 0.50 67.70 29.38
C LYS A 94 0.83 66.24 29.12
N VAL A 95 2.06 65.98 28.66
CA VAL A 95 2.62 64.64 28.49
C VAL A 95 3.58 64.34 29.63
N TRP A 96 3.35 63.24 30.33
CA TRP A 96 4.11 62.80 31.50
C TRP A 96 4.87 61.52 31.23
N ALA A 97 6.14 61.47 31.61
CA ALA A 97 6.94 60.23 31.60
C ALA A 97 6.96 59.61 33.00
N LEU A 98 6.29 58.47 33.16
CA LEU A 98 6.06 57.80 34.45
C LEU A 98 7.31 57.10 35.02
N ASP A 99 8.30 56.79 34.17
CA ASP A 99 9.60 56.22 34.57
C ASP A 99 10.59 57.30 35.05
N LYS A 100 10.54 58.48 34.44
CA LYS A 100 11.47 59.57 34.70
C LYS A 100 10.97 60.39 35.88
N LEU A 101 11.21 59.91 37.10
CA LEU A 101 10.85 60.63 38.32
C LEU A 101 11.79 61.81 38.60
N GLU A 102 11.22 62.92 39.08
CA GLU A 102 12.01 64.06 39.51
C GLU A 102 12.59 63.83 40.92
N LYS A 103 13.92 63.93 41.04
CA LYS A 103 14.70 63.55 42.24
C LYS A 103 14.36 64.30 43.53
N LYS A 104 13.60 65.41 43.46
CA LYS A 104 13.24 66.24 44.62
C LYS A 104 11.81 66.04 45.10
N THR A 105 10.91 65.62 44.23
CA THR A 105 9.45 65.63 44.47
C THR A 105 8.83 64.23 44.37
N GLY A 106 9.50 63.26 43.72
CA GLY A 106 8.95 61.94 43.46
C GLY A 106 7.82 61.93 42.42
N ILE A 107 7.54 63.07 41.79
CA ILE A 107 6.50 63.25 40.78
C ILE A 107 7.06 62.79 39.41
N PRO A 108 6.22 62.18 38.52
CA PRO A 108 6.58 61.94 37.14
C PRO A 108 7.04 63.22 36.43
N ARG A 109 8.05 63.16 35.56
CA ARG A 109 8.50 64.33 34.82
C ARG A 109 7.51 64.67 33.70
N CYS A 110 6.97 65.88 33.73
CA CYS A 110 6.31 66.48 32.57
C CYS A 110 7.35 66.68 31.45
N GLN A 111 7.09 66.14 30.26
CA GLN A 111 7.96 66.27 29.09
C GLN A 111 7.61 67.48 28.24
N SER A 112 6.31 67.69 27.99
CA SER A 112 5.78 68.81 27.21
C SER A 112 4.47 69.33 27.81
N THR A 113 4.20 70.62 27.61
CA THR A 113 2.95 71.29 28.01
C THR A 113 2.47 72.14 26.83
N LEU A 114 1.19 72.02 26.49
CA LEU A 114 0.62 72.61 25.28
C LEU A 114 -0.80 73.14 25.59
N THR A 115 -1.05 74.43 25.36
CA THR A 115 -2.41 75.00 25.34
C THR A 115 -3.08 74.66 24.01
N ILE A 116 -4.31 74.13 24.03
CA ILE A 116 -5.02 73.75 22.79
C ILE A 116 -5.92 74.91 22.36
N HIS A 117 -5.63 75.50 21.19
CA HIS A 117 -6.34 76.69 20.71
C HIS A 117 -7.48 76.31 19.76
N ASN A 118 -8.72 76.70 20.08
CA ASN A 118 -9.91 76.48 19.25
C ASN A 118 -10.30 77.74 18.44
N GLY A 119 -9.44 78.18 17.52
CA GLY A 119 -9.80 79.26 16.58
C GLY A 119 -10.28 80.58 17.21
N ARG A 120 -9.84 80.89 18.44
CA ARG A 120 -10.28 82.02 19.31
C ARG A 120 -11.68 81.91 19.93
N LYS A 121 -12.32 80.74 19.92
CA LYS A 121 -13.62 80.49 20.58
C LYS A 121 -13.45 79.50 21.74
N GLN A 122 -13.83 79.85 22.96
CA GLN A 122 -13.81 78.93 24.10
C GLN A 122 -15.03 78.00 24.06
N PHE A 123 -14.80 76.70 23.93
CA PHE A 123 -15.82 75.64 23.95
C PHE A 123 -15.24 74.37 24.58
N PRO A 124 -16.05 73.56 25.28
CA PRO A 124 -15.58 72.35 25.93
C PRO A 124 -15.12 71.29 24.92
N ILE A 125 -14.14 70.47 25.32
CA ILE A 125 -13.67 69.34 24.53
C ILE A 125 -14.70 68.21 24.63
N SER A 126 -15.20 67.77 23.49
CA SER A 126 -16.23 66.72 23.38
C SER A 126 -15.64 65.37 22.97
N ALA A 127 -14.49 65.35 22.30
CA ALA A 127 -13.78 64.13 21.92
C ALA A 127 -12.26 64.35 21.88
N PHE A 128 -11.49 63.31 22.19
CA PHE A 128 -10.02 63.32 22.13
C PHE A 128 -9.49 61.99 21.61
N ALA A 129 -8.53 62.05 20.69
CA ALA A 129 -7.76 60.90 20.23
C ALA A 129 -6.28 61.25 20.08
N ALA A 130 -5.42 60.23 20.22
CA ALA A 130 -3.99 60.31 19.96
C ALA A 130 -3.55 59.06 19.20
N LEU A 131 -2.61 59.22 18.25
CA LEU A 131 -1.79 58.11 17.78
C LEU A 131 -0.87 57.62 18.91
N ASP A 132 -0.45 56.37 18.84
CA ASP A 132 0.39 55.78 19.89
C ASP A 132 1.85 56.27 19.84
N ASP A 133 2.29 56.83 18.71
CA ASP A 133 3.58 57.52 18.60
C ASP A 133 3.58 58.97 19.17
N LEU A 134 2.42 59.47 19.60
CA LEU A 134 2.16 60.87 19.96
C LEU A 134 2.58 61.92 18.92
N SER A 135 2.83 61.53 17.67
CA SER A 135 3.20 62.47 16.59
C SER A 135 2.02 63.33 16.15
N GLN A 136 0.80 62.80 16.32
CA GLN A 136 -0.45 63.46 15.96
C GLN A 136 -1.53 63.21 17.02
N LEU A 137 -2.17 64.30 17.45
CA LEU A 137 -3.33 64.29 18.33
C LEU A 137 -4.51 64.98 17.63
N ALA A 138 -5.73 64.57 17.93
CA ALA A 138 -6.94 65.21 17.46
C ALA A 138 -7.85 65.56 18.64
N VAL A 139 -8.29 66.82 18.69
CA VAL A 139 -9.15 67.38 19.72
C VAL A 139 -10.42 67.89 19.04
N GLY A 140 -11.56 67.35 19.46
CA GLY A 140 -12.88 67.73 18.99
C GLY A 140 -13.58 68.60 20.02
N PHE A 141 -14.18 69.69 19.56
CA PHE A 141 -14.87 70.65 20.40
C PHE A 141 -16.38 70.61 20.19
N ALA A 142 -17.14 71.00 21.22
CA ALA A 142 -18.60 71.05 21.15
C ALA A 142 -19.16 72.08 20.14
N ASN A 143 -18.33 72.96 19.59
CA ASN A 143 -18.68 73.86 18.46
C ASN A 143 -18.41 73.25 17.08
N GLY A 144 -18.13 71.94 16.99
CA GLY A 144 -17.89 71.25 15.72
C GLY A 144 -16.53 71.49 15.07
N ALA A 145 -15.60 72.16 15.76
CA ALA A 145 -14.22 72.29 15.30
C ALA A 145 -13.36 71.08 15.69
N VAL A 146 -12.58 70.55 14.73
CA VAL A 146 -11.52 69.56 14.99
C VAL A 146 -10.16 70.22 14.81
N THR A 147 -9.40 70.28 15.89
CA THR A 147 -8.00 70.72 15.89
C THR A 147 -7.08 69.52 15.93
N VAL A 148 -6.20 69.43 14.94
CA VAL A 148 -5.15 68.41 14.87
C VAL A 148 -3.83 69.05 15.27
N VAL A 149 -3.22 68.49 16.31
CA VAL A 149 -1.88 68.83 16.77
C VAL A 149 -0.90 67.88 16.07
N ARG A 150 0.15 68.40 15.43
CA ARG A 150 1.23 67.60 14.84
C ARG A 150 2.59 68.06 15.37
N GLY A 151 3.41 67.15 15.89
CA GLY A 151 4.74 67.46 16.38
C GLY A 151 5.32 66.35 17.26
N ASP A 152 6.62 66.46 17.58
CA ASP A 152 7.28 65.53 18.51
C ASP A 152 7.08 66.03 19.96
N LEU A 153 5.99 65.56 20.56
CA LEU A 153 5.59 65.87 21.94
C LEU A 153 6.44 65.12 23.00
N ILE A 154 7.23 64.13 22.60
CA ILE A 154 8.08 63.33 23.48
C ILE A 154 9.39 64.07 23.80
N HIS A 155 9.94 64.77 22.79
CA HIS A 155 11.18 65.56 22.90
C HIS A 155 10.95 67.08 22.96
N ASP A 156 9.69 67.53 23.00
CA ASP A 156 9.27 68.93 23.05
C ASP A 156 9.88 69.80 21.92
N ARG A 157 9.99 69.24 20.70
CA ARG A 157 10.58 69.93 19.54
C ARG A 157 9.61 70.89 18.83
N GLY A 158 8.57 71.33 19.55
CA GLY A 158 7.48 72.17 19.07
C GLY A 158 6.36 71.37 18.39
N ALA A 159 5.12 71.81 18.64
CA ALA A 159 3.92 71.24 18.04
C ALA A 159 3.15 72.30 17.24
N ARG A 160 2.71 71.95 16.03
CA ARG A 160 1.87 72.81 15.18
C ARG A 160 0.42 72.39 15.31
N GLN A 161 -0.46 73.35 15.60
CA GLN A 161 -1.90 73.14 15.71
C GLN A 161 -2.58 73.66 14.45
N ARG A 162 -3.54 72.91 13.92
CA ARG A 162 -4.37 73.33 12.78
C ARG A 162 -5.80 72.84 12.97
N THR A 163 -6.78 73.73 12.86
CA THR A 163 -8.17 73.36 12.63
C THR A 163 -8.29 72.76 11.23
N VAL A 164 -8.73 71.50 11.14
CA VAL A 164 -8.83 70.77 9.85
C VAL A 164 -10.27 70.50 9.44
N PHE A 165 -11.21 70.64 10.38
CA PHE A 165 -12.64 70.57 10.15
C PHE A 165 -13.37 71.57 11.06
N GLU A 166 -14.45 72.18 10.57
CA GLU A 166 -15.36 73.05 11.32
C GLU A 166 -16.78 72.80 10.78
N SER A 167 -17.76 72.62 11.67
CA SER A 167 -19.18 72.43 11.37
C SER A 167 -20.06 73.02 12.45
N ASP A 168 -21.34 73.27 12.16
CA ASP A 168 -22.29 73.77 13.16
C ASP A 168 -22.76 72.69 14.17
N GLU A 169 -22.49 71.41 13.89
CA GLU A 169 -22.84 70.28 14.77
C GLU A 169 -21.72 69.96 15.78
N PRO A 170 -22.06 69.60 17.04
CA PRO A 170 -21.08 69.13 18.01
C PRO A 170 -20.47 67.80 17.57
N ILE A 171 -19.16 67.68 17.74
CA ILE A 171 -18.44 66.42 17.55
C ILE A 171 -18.74 65.50 18.73
N THR A 172 -19.18 64.27 18.46
CA THR A 172 -19.54 63.28 19.47
C THR A 172 -18.47 62.19 19.65
N GLY A 173 -17.59 62.01 18.67
CA GLY A 173 -16.47 61.09 18.74
C GLY A 173 -15.39 61.42 17.71
N ILE A 174 -14.14 61.13 18.04
CA ILE A 174 -13.00 61.20 17.12
C ILE A 174 -12.14 59.97 17.37
N GLU A 175 -11.74 59.28 16.30
CA GLU A 175 -10.76 58.19 16.38
C GLU A 175 -9.80 58.21 15.20
N PHE A 176 -8.57 57.78 15.45
CA PHE A 176 -7.58 57.53 14.40
C PHE A 176 -7.66 56.07 13.98
N ARG A 177 -7.58 55.86 12.66
CA ARG A 177 -7.24 54.57 12.08
C ARG A 177 -5.84 54.64 11.49
N GLU A 178 -4.98 53.75 11.95
CA GLU A 178 -3.65 53.53 11.40
C GLU A 178 -3.68 52.53 10.23
N GLY A 179 -2.57 52.44 9.48
CA GLY A 179 -2.47 51.66 8.25
C GLY A 179 -1.57 52.35 7.22
N ASN A 180 -1.70 52.01 5.93
CA ASN A 180 -0.92 52.63 4.85
C ASN A 180 -1.17 54.14 4.68
N ILE A 181 -2.30 54.64 5.19
CA ILE A 181 -2.67 56.04 5.31
C ILE A 181 -3.29 56.23 6.69
N THR A 182 -3.00 57.35 7.38
CA THR A 182 -3.66 57.63 8.68
C THR A 182 -4.93 58.43 8.42
N THR A 183 -6.08 57.83 8.71
CA THR A 183 -7.39 58.44 8.54
C THR A 183 -8.01 58.79 9.88
N LEU A 184 -8.52 60.01 9.99
CA LEU A 184 -9.30 60.46 11.13
C LEU A 184 -10.77 60.29 10.82
N TYR A 185 -11.48 59.62 11.72
CA TYR A 185 -12.92 59.51 11.69
C TYR A 185 -13.48 60.50 12.68
N ILE A 186 -14.46 61.28 12.23
CA ILE A 186 -15.11 62.33 13.00
C ILE A 186 -16.60 61.99 12.99
N ALA A 187 -17.14 61.69 14.16
CA ALA A 187 -18.58 61.53 14.35
C ALA A 187 -19.16 62.84 14.90
N THR A 188 -20.28 63.26 14.32
CA THR A 188 -21.16 64.30 14.86
C THR A 188 -22.48 63.68 15.27
N THR A 189 -23.41 64.50 15.77
CA THR A 189 -24.79 64.07 16.07
C THR A 189 -25.54 63.54 14.84
N ALA A 190 -25.28 64.08 13.63
CA ALA A 190 -25.99 63.66 12.42
C ALA A 190 -25.12 62.97 11.36
N ARG A 191 -23.78 62.99 11.42
CA ARG A 191 -22.93 62.42 10.34
C ARG A 191 -21.70 61.68 10.85
N ILE A 192 -21.16 60.81 10.01
CA ILE A 192 -19.81 60.24 10.17
C ILE A 192 -18.97 60.65 8.97
N LEU A 193 -17.83 61.27 9.26
CA LEU A 193 -16.92 61.86 8.28
C LEU A 193 -15.55 61.20 8.37
N THR A 194 -14.83 61.17 7.25
CA THR A 194 -13.42 60.75 7.18
C THR A 194 -12.54 61.83 6.60
N LEU A 195 -11.34 61.92 7.13
CA LEU A 195 -10.32 62.90 6.75
C LEU A 195 -8.96 62.21 6.67
N VAL A 196 -8.31 62.25 5.50
CA VAL A 196 -6.95 61.69 5.34
C VAL A 196 -5.94 62.69 5.89
N ILE A 197 -5.30 62.34 7.02
CA ILE A 197 -4.37 63.23 7.72
C ILE A 197 -2.93 63.00 7.26
N SER A 198 -2.54 61.76 6.96
CA SER A 198 -1.23 61.40 6.39
C SER A 198 -1.36 60.35 5.29
N GLY A 199 -0.51 60.42 4.27
CA GLY A 199 -0.51 59.53 3.11
C GLY A 199 -1.14 60.10 1.83
N ARG A 200 -1.40 59.23 0.85
CA ARG A 200 -2.01 59.63 -0.44
C ARG A 200 -3.43 60.17 -0.21
N GLY A 201 -3.68 61.43 -0.58
CA GLY A 201 -4.95 62.11 -0.32
C GLY A 201 -4.91 63.17 0.80
N GLN A 202 -3.77 63.37 1.46
CA GLN A 202 -3.59 64.44 2.45
C GLN A 202 -4.02 65.80 1.89
N GLY A 203 -4.88 66.51 2.63
CA GLY A 203 -5.37 67.84 2.27
C GLY A 203 -6.70 67.87 1.49
N GLN A 204 -7.30 66.72 1.19
CA GLN A 204 -8.69 66.66 0.73
C GLN A 204 -9.66 67.07 1.85
N PRO A 205 -10.82 67.69 1.54
CA PRO A 205 -11.85 68.01 2.53
C PRO A 205 -12.45 66.73 3.13
N ALA A 206 -13.05 66.85 4.32
CA ALA A 206 -13.67 65.72 5.00
C ALA A 206 -14.81 65.12 4.17
N LYS A 207 -14.76 63.80 3.93
CA LYS A 207 -15.75 63.05 3.15
C LYS A 207 -16.78 62.40 4.09
N SER A 208 -18.07 62.64 3.86
CA SER A 208 -19.13 61.90 4.54
C SER A 208 -19.13 60.43 4.14
N LEU A 209 -19.05 59.54 5.14
CA LEU A 209 -19.26 58.10 4.99
C LEU A 209 -20.71 57.70 5.27
N ASP A 210 -21.39 58.44 6.17
CA ASP A 210 -22.77 58.15 6.56
C ASP A 210 -23.51 59.45 6.91
N GLU A 211 -24.79 59.49 6.58
CA GLU A 211 -25.72 60.61 6.83
C GLU A 211 -26.45 60.48 8.18
N TYR A 212 -25.98 59.57 9.03
CA TYR A 212 -26.43 59.36 10.39
C TYR A 212 -25.23 59.42 11.35
N GLY A 213 -25.39 60.09 12.49
CA GLY A 213 -24.32 60.28 13.47
C GLY A 213 -24.27 59.20 14.55
N CYS A 214 -23.62 59.51 15.66
CA CYS A 214 -23.70 58.71 16.89
C CYS A 214 -23.73 59.61 18.14
N ALA A 215 -24.15 59.03 19.26
CA ALA A 215 -24.04 59.67 20.57
C ALA A 215 -22.56 59.73 21.04
N VAL A 216 -22.30 60.53 22.07
CA VAL A 216 -21.01 60.56 22.78
C VAL A 216 -20.72 59.16 23.36
N ASP A 217 -19.46 58.76 23.40
CA ASP A 217 -18.96 57.45 23.87
C ASP A 217 -19.50 56.22 23.09
N CYS A 218 -20.20 56.41 21.97
CA CYS A 218 -20.74 55.35 21.11
C CYS A 218 -19.88 55.05 19.86
N MET A 219 -18.59 55.37 19.89
CA MET A 219 -17.59 55.04 18.87
C MET A 219 -16.35 54.44 19.54
N ALA A 220 -15.82 53.33 19.00
CA ALA A 220 -14.63 52.64 19.50
C ALA A 220 -13.83 51.94 18.39
N VAL A 221 -12.50 52.01 18.41
CA VAL A 221 -11.63 51.21 17.52
C VAL A 221 -11.56 49.76 17.98
N ASP A 222 -11.75 48.81 17.06
CA ASP A 222 -11.31 47.43 17.27
C ASP A 222 -9.80 47.32 17.00
N LYS A 223 -9.03 46.99 18.04
CA LYS A 223 -7.57 46.84 17.98
C LYS A 223 -7.10 45.77 16.99
N SER A 224 -7.92 44.77 16.69
CA SER A 224 -7.52 43.62 15.87
C SER A 224 -7.66 43.89 14.37
N SER A 225 -8.79 44.47 13.93
CA SER A 225 -9.05 44.83 12.53
C SER A 225 -8.65 46.26 12.16
N GLN A 226 -8.43 47.12 13.16
CA GLN A 226 -8.37 48.58 13.04
C GLN A 226 -9.63 49.19 12.38
N ASP A 227 -10.74 48.46 12.36
CA ASP A 227 -12.05 49.00 11.96
C ASP A 227 -12.67 49.78 13.12
N ILE A 228 -13.43 50.82 12.77
CA ILE A 228 -14.10 51.67 13.75
C ILE A 228 -15.54 51.21 13.92
N VAL A 229 -15.90 50.96 15.18
CA VAL A 229 -17.16 50.37 15.60
C VAL A 229 -18.06 51.48 16.15
N VAL A 230 -19.16 51.76 15.45
CA VAL A 230 -20.11 52.80 15.85
C VAL A 230 -21.44 52.16 16.28
N ALA A 231 -21.86 52.49 17.49
CA ALA A 231 -23.11 52.07 18.09
C ALA A 231 -24.22 53.10 17.81
N ARG A 232 -25.30 52.67 17.15
CA ARG A 232 -26.55 53.43 17.02
C ARG A 232 -27.72 52.61 17.57
N ASN A 233 -28.85 53.23 17.88
CA ASN A 233 -29.98 52.57 18.56
C ASN A 233 -30.61 51.40 17.78
N ASP A 234 -30.33 51.27 16.49
CA ASP A 234 -30.76 50.22 15.56
C ASP A 234 -29.71 49.10 15.40
N ALA A 235 -28.44 49.46 15.25
CA ALA A 235 -27.38 48.53 14.87
C ALA A 235 -25.98 49.00 15.29
N ILE A 236 -25.03 48.07 15.20
CA ILE A 236 -23.59 48.32 15.29
C ILE A 236 -23.02 48.34 13.87
N TYR A 237 -22.26 49.39 13.56
CA TYR A 237 -21.71 49.66 12.24
C TYR A 237 -20.19 49.57 12.29
N TYR A 238 -19.59 48.76 11.41
CA TYR A 238 -18.14 48.69 11.23
C TYR A 238 -17.73 49.58 10.05
N TYR A 239 -16.71 50.40 10.20
CA TYR A 239 -16.18 51.27 9.13
C TYR A 239 -14.75 50.87 8.74
N GLY A 240 -14.65 50.30 7.54
CA GLY A 240 -13.45 49.83 6.87
C GLY A 240 -12.71 50.89 6.07
N GLN A 241 -11.51 50.57 5.56
CA GLN A 241 -10.81 51.39 4.56
C GLN A 241 -11.64 51.57 3.27
N HIS A 242 -12.53 50.61 2.97
CA HIS A 242 -13.41 50.61 1.81
C HIS A 242 -14.81 51.19 2.09
N GLY A 243 -15.05 51.75 3.28
CA GLY A 243 -16.34 52.33 3.68
C GLY A 243 -17.11 51.48 4.70
N ARG A 244 -18.44 51.61 4.72
CA ARG A 244 -19.32 50.95 5.68
C ARG A 244 -19.45 49.44 5.43
N GLY A 245 -19.07 48.65 6.42
CA GLY A 245 -19.24 47.20 6.45
C GLY A 245 -20.67 46.74 6.76
N PRO A 246 -20.93 45.42 6.81
CA PRO A 246 -22.25 44.87 7.09
C PRO A 246 -22.70 45.22 8.52
N PRO A 247 -23.92 45.76 8.72
CA PRO A 247 -24.40 46.14 10.04
C PRO A 247 -24.80 44.92 10.87
N TYR A 248 -24.43 44.95 12.16
CA TYR A 248 -24.92 43.99 13.14
C TYR A 248 -26.15 44.58 13.84
N THR A 249 -27.34 44.08 13.49
CA THR A 249 -28.61 44.54 14.04
C THR A 249 -28.73 44.20 15.52
N TYR A 250 -28.75 45.21 16.39
CA TYR A 250 -29.05 45.08 17.81
C TYR A 250 -29.80 46.32 18.24
N GLU A 251 -31.12 46.20 18.30
CA GLU A 251 -32.05 47.26 18.67
C GLU A 251 -32.00 47.53 20.18
N GLY A 252 -31.90 48.80 20.56
CA GLY A 252 -31.89 49.27 21.93
C GLY A 252 -31.03 50.50 22.10
N GLU A 253 -31.39 51.37 23.05
CA GLU A 253 -30.60 52.56 23.38
C GLU A 253 -29.20 52.19 23.84
N LYS A 254 -28.18 52.89 23.33
CA LYS A 254 -26.77 52.66 23.67
C LYS A 254 -26.19 53.95 24.26
N LYS A 255 -25.59 53.84 25.45
CA LYS A 255 -24.94 54.95 26.17
C LYS A 255 -23.43 54.99 25.93
N MET A 256 -22.80 53.82 25.84
CA MET A 256 -21.37 53.69 25.50
C MET A 256 -21.08 52.32 24.89
N ILE A 257 -19.99 52.25 24.12
CA ILE A 257 -19.44 51.03 23.50
C ILE A 257 -17.96 50.88 23.86
N SER A 258 -17.47 49.65 23.99
CA SER A 258 -16.03 49.36 24.07
C SER A 258 -15.72 47.98 23.49
N VAL A 259 -14.62 47.84 22.76
CA VAL A 259 -14.18 46.55 22.20
C VAL A 259 -13.23 45.84 23.19
N PHE A 260 -13.46 44.54 23.40
CA PHE A 260 -12.65 43.66 24.24
C PHE A 260 -12.43 42.33 23.54
N LYS A 261 -11.23 42.12 22.98
CA LYS A 261 -10.96 40.98 22.07
C LYS A 261 -12.05 40.95 20.98
N ASP A 262 -12.63 39.79 20.73
CA ASP A 262 -13.74 39.55 19.80
C ASP A 262 -15.11 40.08 20.26
N TYR A 263 -15.22 40.65 21.47
CA TYR A 263 -16.48 41.06 22.07
C TYR A 263 -16.67 42.57 22.01
N VAL A 264 -17.85 42.98 21.57
CA VAL A 264 -18.34 44.35 21.70
C VAL A 264 -19.14 44.44 22.99
N ALA A 265 -18.63 45.21 23.95
CA ALA A 265 -19.35 45.54 25.16
C ALA A 265 -20.24 46.77 24.93
N ILE A 266 -21.50 46.68 25.35
CA ILE A 266 -22.50 47.74 25.22
C ILE A 266 -23.12 47.99 26.59
N VAL A 267 -23.18 49.26 26.97
CA VAL A 267 -24.01 49.73 28.08
C VAL A 267 -25.24 50.41 27.51
N ALA A 268 -26.43 49.91 27.87
CA ALA A 268 -27.67 50.66 27.65
C ALA A 268 -27.93 51.60 28.85
N PRO A 269 -28.49 52.80 28.64
CA PRO A 269 -28.96 53.63 29.74
C PRO A 269 -30.09 52.91 30.51
N PRO A 270 -30.38 53.34 31.75
CA PRO A 270 -31.58 52.89 32.43
C PRO A 270 -32.82 53.31 31.64
N LYS A 271 -33.80 52.40 31.52
CA LYS A 271 -35.02 52.62 30.72
C LYS A 271 -35.95 53.64 31.39
N SER A 272 -35.72 54.92 31.17
CA SER A 272 -36.71 55.96 31.45
C SER A 272 -37.95 55.73 30.58
N SER A 273 -39.14 55.66 31.18
CA SER A 273 -40.35 55.23 30.48
C SER A 273 -40.88 56.29 29.51
N ALA A 274 -40.39 56.30 28.27
CA ALA A 274 -41.13 56.85 27.13
C ALA A 274 -42.31 55.90 26.82
N MET A 275 -43.48 56.20 27.37
CA MET A 275 -44.68 55.34 27.30
C MET A 275 -45.46 55.55 25.99
N PRO A 276 -45.68 54.51 25.17
CA PRO A 276 -46.88 54.37 24.36
C PRO A 276 -47.96 53.63 25.17
N ARG A 277 -49.20 54.13 25.13
CA ARG A 277 -50.33 53.59 25.91
C ARG A 277 -50.84 52.27 25.31
N SER A 278 -50.86 51.18 26.08
CA SER A 278 -51.93 50.14 26.00
C SER A 278 -51.89 49.12 27.16
N SER A 279 -53.05 48.96 27.81
CA SER A 279 -53.57 47.76 28.51
C SER A 279 -52.61 46.74 29.15
N ASN A 280 -52.55 46.72 30.49
CA ASN A 280 -53.20 45.61 31.24
C ASN A 280 -53.50 45.98 32.73
N PRO A 281 -54.56 45.44 33.36
CA PRO A 281 -55.04 45.89 34.65
C PRO A 281 -54.62 44.98 35.82
N LEU A 282 -53.37 45.06 36.28
CA LEU A 282 -52.91 44.40 37.52
C LEU A 282 -52.03 45.34 38.36
N ARG A 283 -52.66 46.35 38.98
CA ARG A 283 -52.07 47.16 40.06
C ARG A 283 -53.05 47.27 41.23
N ALA A 284 -53.01 46.27 42.10
CA ALA A 284 -53.69 46.29 43.38
C ALA A 284 -52.90 45.46 44.41
N PHE A 285 -51.73 45.96 44.83
CA PHE A 285 -51.20 45.88 46.20
C PHE A 285 -49.92 46.73 46.26
N GLY A 286 -49.86 47.68 47.21
CA GLY A 286 -48.79 48.67 47.26
C GLY A 286 -47.60 48.25 48.11
N VAL A 287 -46.39 48.30 47.54
CA VAL A 287 -45.12 48.37 48.28
C VAL A 287 -44.23 49.41 47.62
N ARG A 288 -43.57 50.26 48.42
CA ARG A 288 -42.68 51.34 47.99
C ARG A 288 -41.31 50.79 47.54
N ALA A 289 -41.22 50.29 46.31
CA ALA A 289 -39.98 49.85 45.67
C ALA A 289 -39.82 50.44 44.25
N ALA A 290 -40.26 51.68 44.08
CA ALA A 290 -40.51 52.28 42.76
C ALA A 290 -39.45 53.29 42.29
N ASP A 291 -38.31 53.43 42.98
CA ASP A 291 -37.22 54.33 42.56
C ASP A 291 -35.97 53.54 42.10
N ASP A 292 -35.57 52.46 42.79
CA ASP A 292 -34.38 51.66 42.42
C ASP A 292 -34.49 50.96 41.05
N VAL A 293 -35.70 50.60 40.63
CA VAL A 293 -35.96 49.91 39.35
C VAL A 293 -35.73 50.83 38.14
N PHE A 294 -35.71 52.14 38.32
CA PHE A 294 -35.56 53.11 37.22
C PHE A 294 -34.12 53.59 36.99
N ASN A 295 -33.13 53.11 37.76
CA ASN A 295 -31.72 53.47 37.60
C ASN A 295 -30.82 52.32 37.11
N THR A 296 -31.37 51.14 36.82
CA THR A 296 -30.59 49.98 36.38
C THR A 296 -30.09 50.11 34.94
N SER A 297 -28.79 50.30 34.71
CA SER A 297 -28.20 50.22 33.37
C SER A 297 -27.91 48.75 33.00
N SER A 298 -28.31 48.29 31.81
CA SER A 298 -27.98 46.92 31.38
C SER A 298 -26.64 46.89 30.63
N PHE A 299 -25.75 46.01 31.07
CA PHE A 299 -24.48 45.71 30.44
C PHE A 299 -24.62 44.45 29.58
N THR A 300 -24.15 44.47 28.34
CA THR A 300 -24.22 43.34 27.41
C THR A 300 -22.90 43.14 26.69
N LEU A 301 -22.40 41.90 26.68
CA LEU A 301 -21.26 41.47 25.86
C LEU A 301 -21.79 40.72 24.63
N LEU A 302 -21.43 41.19 23.43
CA LEU A 302 -21.83 40.63 22.15
C LEU A 302 -20.61 40.13 21.39
N ASN A 303 -20.66 38.91 20.86
CA ASN A 303 -19.73 38.50 19.82
C ASN A 303 -20.39 38.77 18.46
N THR A 304 -19.91 39.75 17.72
CA THR A 304 -20.56 40.21 16.47
C THR A 304 -20.32 39.28 15.28
N GLU A 305 -19.21 38.53 15.27
CA GLU A 305 -18.90 37.56 14.22
C GLU A 305 -19.76 36.30 14.35
N LEU A 306 -19.74 35.67 15.53
CA LEU A 306 -20.51 34.48 15.85
C LEU A 306 -21.98 34.80 16.20
N ARG A 307 -22.34 36.09 16.17
CA ARG A 307 -23.69 36.67 16.28
C ARG A 307 -24.47 36.27 17.53
N PHE A 308 -23.82 36.19 18.68
CA PHE A 308 -24.46 35.80 19.94
C PHE A 308 -24.20 36.76 21.11
N VAL A 309 -25.10 36.70 22.11
CA VAL A 309 -24.94 37.42 23.38
C VAL A 309 -24.14 36.54 24.34
N ALA A 310 -22.90 36.95 24.64
CA ALA A 310 -21.96 36.20 25.48
C ALA A 310 -22.22 36.38 26.98
N HIS A 311 -22.79 37.53 27.36
CA HIS A 311 -23.22 37.83 28.73
C HIS A 311 -24.19 39.01 28.74
N GLN A 312 -25.17 39.02 29.63
CA GLN A 312 -26.04 40.16 29.88
C GLN A 312 -26.35 40.30 31.39
N GLU A 313 -26.02 41.46 31.97
CA GLU A 313 -26.25 41.78 33.39
C GLU A 313 -27.04 43.10 33.55
N GLN A 314 -27.84 43.22 34.61
CA GLN A 314 -28.48 44.47 35.01
C GLN A 314 -27.75 45.05 36.22
N LEU A 315 -27.04 46.16 36.00
CA LEU A 315 -26.25 46.82 37.05
C LEU A 315 -27.12 47.83 37.79
N THR A 316 -27.09 47.84 39.12
CA THR A 316 -27.95 48.70 39.97
C THR A 316 -27.66 50.20 39.85
N SER A 317 -26.52 50.57 39.27
CA SER A 317 -26.02 51.94 39.14
C SER A 317 -25.44 52.13 37.75
N GLN A 318 -25.52 53.36 37.24
CA GLN A 318 -25.04 53.68 35.92
C GLN A 318 -23.53 53.41 35.79
N VAL A 319 -23.13 52.84 34.66
CA VAL A 319 -21.73 52.74 34.26
C VAL A 319 -21.16 54.13 33.94
N LYS A 320 -19.93 54.33 34.40
CA LYS A 320 -19.10 55.52 34.22
C LYS A 320 -17.97 55.30 33.21
N ALA A 321 -17.34 54.13 33.23
CA ALA A 321 -16.32 53.73 32.27
C ALA A 321 -16.27 52.20 32.14
N VAL A 322 -15.84 51.72 30.98
CA VAL A 322 -15.49 50.33 30.71
C VAL A 322 -14.06 50.32 30.17
N ILE A 323 -13.19 49.50 30.75
CA ILE A 323 -11.77 49.40 30.36
C ILE A 323 -11.33 47.93 30.28
N SER A 324 -10.46 47.62 29.33
CA SER A 324 -9.85 46.31 29.17
C SER A 324 -8.39 46.34 29.62
N GLU A 325 -8.02 45.50 30.58
CA GLU A 325 -6.66 45.43 31.13
C GLU A 325 -6.38 44.07 31.80
N TRP A 326 -5.11 43.66 31.88
CA TRP A 326 -4.69 42.37 32.48
C TRP A 326 -5.41 41.12 31.91
N GLY A 327 -5.87 41.18 30.66
CA GLY A 327 -6.62 40.12 29.98
C GLY A 327 -8.13 40.06 30.28
N ASP A 328 -8.63 40.99 31.10
CA ASP A 328 -10.01 41.08 31.60
C ASP A 328 -10.68 42.41 31.23
N LEU A 329 -12.00 42.46 31.41
CA LEU A 329 -12.81 43.65 31.22
C LEU A 329 -13.35 44.17 32.56
N PHE A 330 -13.13 45.44 32.86
CA PHE A 330 -13.56 46.10 34.09
C PHE A 330 -14.61 47.15 33.82
N VAL A 331 -15.72 47.09 34.56
CA VAL A 331 -16.84 48.04 34.47
C VAL A 331 -16.92 48.81 35.79
N PHE A 332 -16.80 50.14 35.70
CA PHE A 332 -16.85 51.06 36.85
C PHE A 332 -18.20 51.75 36.90
N THR A 333 -18.91 51.69 38.03
CA THR A 333 -20.16 52.43 38.24
C THR A 333 -19.94 53.75 38.99
N ILE A 334 -20.94 54.62 38.98
CA ILE A 334 -20.91 55.89 39.73
C ILE A 334 -20.78 55.64 41.25
N ASP A 335 -21.41 54.60 41.78
CA ASP A 335 -21.32 54.16 43.20
C ASP A 335 -19.90 53.75 43.67
N GLY A 336 -18.90 53.75 42.79
CA GLY A 336 -17.55 53.25 43.08
C GLY A 336 -17.47 51.72 43.16
N LYS A 337 -18.44 51.00 42.58
CA LYS A 337 -18.39 49.54 42.42
C LYS A 337 -17.63 49.19 41.15
N ILE A 338 -16.80 48.16 41.24
CA ILE A 338 -15.99 47.64 40.12
C ILE A 338 -16.39 46.18 39.88
N PHE A 339 -16.82 45.89 38.66
CA PHE A 339 -17.15 44.54 38.19
C PHE A 339 -16.03 44.07 37.26
N ARG A 340 -15.49 42.86 37.49
CA ARG A 340 -14.47 42.23 36.66
C ARG A 340 -15.10 41.09 35.86
N TYR A 341 -14.96 41.11 34.55
CA TYR A 341 -15.47 40.07 33.66
C TYR A 341 -14.28 39.30 33.07
N HIS A 342 -14.20 38.00 33.41
CA HIS A 342 -13.16 37.09 32.96
C HIS A 342 -13.73 36.08 31.97
N GLU A 343 -13.06 35.91 30.83
CA GLU A 343 -13.48 34.97 29.79
C GLU A 343 -13.20 33.51 30.20
N LYS A 344 -14.20 32.61 30.08
CA LYS A 344 -13.98 31.19 30.41
C LYS A 344 -13.01 30.52 29.44
N PRO A 345 -12.20 29.54 29.90
CA PRO A 345 -11.35 28.75 29.02
C PRO A 345 -12.18 27.99 27.97
N PHE A 346 -11.59 27.79 26.80
CA PHE A 346 -12.26 27.26 25.61
C PHE A 346 -13.02 25.93 25.85
N ALA A 347 -12.43 24.99 26.58
CA ALA A 347 -13.07 23.71 26.91
C ALA A 347 -14.40 23.88 27.67
N GLN A 348 -14.44 24.78 28.66
CA GLN A 348 -15.67 25.07 29.41
C GLN A 348 -16.72 25.75 28.54
N LYS A 349 -16.32 26.59 27.58
CA LYS A 349 -17.27 27.16 26.59
C LYS A 349 -17.94 26.05 25.78
N LEU A 350 -17.17 25.07 25.29
CA LEU A 350 -17.72 23.92 24.56
C LEU A 350 -18.66 23.09 25.44
N GLU A 351 -18.30 22.82 26.70
CA GLU A 351 -19.18 22.09 27.64
C GLU A 351 -20.51 22.80 27.87
N ILE A 352 -20.51 24.13 28.06
CA ILE A 352 -21.73 24.94 28.20
C ILE A 352 -22.59 24.87 26.92
N LEU A 353 -21.95 24.91 25.75
CA LEU A 353 -22.65 24.76 24.46
C LEU A 353 -23.22 23.35 24.28
N TYR A 354 -22.53 22.30 24.73
CA TYR A 354 -23.05 20.92 24.72
C TYR A 354 -24.24 20.75 25.66
N GLN A 355 -24.15 21.24 26.90
CA GLN A 355 -25.26 21.19 27.87
C GLN A 355 -26.53 21.88 27.36
N ARG A 356 -26.38 22.97 26.59
CA ARG A 356 -27.50 23.69 25.94
C ARG A 356 -27.85 23.15 24.55
N ASN A 357 -27.17 22.10 24.06
CA ASN A 357 -27.32 21.48 22.74
C ASN A 357 -27.09 22.40 21.52
N LEU A 358 -26.14 23.32 21.62
CA LEU A 358 -25.84 24.40 20.65
C LEU A 358 -24.68 24.05 19.72
N TYR A 359 -24.71 22.85 19.15
CA TYR A 359 -23.60 22.27 18.38
C TYR A 359 -23.16 23.11 17.17
N VAL A 360 -24.09 23.74 16.45
CA VAL A 360 -23.75 24.63 15.31
C VAL A 360 -22.86 25.81 15.74
N LEU A 361 -23.15 26.39 16.92
CA LEU A 361 -22.31 27.46 17.46
C LEU A 361 -20.96 26.92 17.96
N ALA A 362 -20.95 25.71 18.54
CA ALA A 362 -19.71 25.04 18.94
C ALA A 362 -18.78 24.76 17.75
N ILE A 363 -19.33 24.38 16.58
CA ILE A 363 -18.58 24.18 15.34
C ILE A 363 -18.00 25.52 14.84
N ASN A 364 -18.81 26.57 14.72
CA ASN A 364 -18.33 27.90 14.28
C ASN A 364 -17.25 28.46 15.23
N LEU A 365 -17.40 28.24 16.54
CA LEU A 365 -16.43 28.65 17.55
C LEU A 365 -15.12 27.82 17.50
N ALA A 366 -15.21 26.52 17.17
CA ALA A 366 -14.03 25.67 16.96
C ALA A 366 -13.29 26.00 15.65
N GLN A 367 -14.02 26.32 14.58
CA GLN A 367 -13.45 26.78 13.31
C GLN A 367 -12.74 28.13 13.48
N LYS A 368 -13.36 29.11 14.16
CA LYS A 368 -12.69 30.39 14.46
C LYS A 368 -11.43 30.20 15.31
N ALA A 369 -11.46 29.30 16.29
CA ALA A 369 -10.31 28.98 17.12
C ALA A 369 -9.19 28.21 16.40
N GLY A 370 -9.39 27.83 15.13
CA GLY A 370 -8.40 27.11 14.33
C GLY A 370 -8.10 25.70 14.84
N LEU A 371 -9.06 25.03 15.50
CA LEU A 371 -8.84 23.70 16.06
C LEU A 371 -8.56 22.65 14.97
N ASP A 372 -7.72 21.67 15.31
CA ASP A 372 -7.45 20.50 14.49
C ASP A 372 -8.75 19.80 14.04
N ALA A 373 -8.76 19.29 12.80
CA ALA A 373 -9.87 18.53 12.25
C ALA A 373 -10.27 17.33 13.16
N SER A 374 -9.31 16.70 13.83
CA SER A 374 -9.56 15.62 14.80
C SER A 374 -10.48 16.06 15.95
N GLN A 375 -10.30 17.27 16.48
CA GLN A 375 -11.12 17.83 17.55
C GLN A 375 -12.48 18.29 17.01
N GLN A 376 -12.52 18.91 15.82
CA GLN A 376 -13.77 19.27 15.14
C GLN A 376 -14.65 18.04 14.89
N ASN A 377 -14.05 16.91 14.51
CA ASN A 377 -14.75 15.64 14.28
C ASN A 377 -15.38 15.08 15.57
N VAL A 378 -14.83 15.35 16.75
CA VAL A 378 -15.49 15.02 18.04
C VAL A 378 -16.74 15.87 18.27
N ILE A 379 -16.72 17.14 17.85
CA ILE A 379 -17.91 18.03 17.91
C ILE A 379 -19.00 17.52 16.95
N LEU A 380 -18.61 17.19 15.71
CA LEU A 380 -19.52 16.66 14.69
C LEU A 380 -20.12 15.31 15.11
N ARG A 381 -19.33 14.40 15.71
CA ARG A 381 -19.85 13.14 16.28
C ARG A 381 -20.91 13.37 17.35
N LYS A 382 -20.63 14.23 18.34
CA LYS A 382 -21.61 14.58 19.39
C LYS A 382 -22.85 15.27 18.82
N PHE A 383 -22.71 16.02 17.74
CA PHE A 383 -23.84 16.62 17.03
C PHE A 383 -24.68 15.57 16.31
N GLY A 384 -24.06 14.61 15.63
CA GLY A 384 -24.71 13.45 15.02
C GLY A 384 -25.43 12.56 16.06
N ASP A 385 -24.83 12.35 17.24
CA ASP A 385 -25.48 11.65 18.35
C ASP A 385 -26.76 12.37 18.82
N TYR A 386 -26.71 13.70 18.95
CA TYR A 386 -27.85 14.53 19.31
C TYR A 386 -28.95 14.54 18.24
N LEU A 387 -28.60 14.66 16.95
CA LEU A 387 -29.56 14.60 15.84
C LEU A 387 -30.22 13.21 15.74
N TYR A 388 -29.43 12.14 15.92
CA TYR A 388 -29.95 10.78 16.01
C TYR A 388 -30.95 10.62 17.17
N SER A 389 -30.66 11.19 18.35
CA SER A 389 -31.61 11.18 19.49
C SER A 389 -32.91 11.96 19.21
N LYS A 390 -32.86 12.93 18.28
CA LYS A 390 -34.01 13.70 17.79
C LYS A 390 -34.79 13.02 16.66
N GLN A 391 -34.39 11.83 16.23
CA GLN A 391 -34.96 11.09 15.10
C GLN A 391 -34.74 11.75 13.72
N ASP A 392 -33.82 12.71 13.64
CA ASP A 392 -33.41 13.35 12.39
C ASP A 392 -32.20 12.60 11.82
N TYR A 393 -32.49 11.45 11.20
CA TYR A 393 -31.48 10.45 10.83
C TYR A 393 -30.63 10.86 9.62
N ASP A 394 -31.22 11.63 8.69
CA ASP A 394 -30.56 12.01 7.44
C ASP A 394 -29.53 13.12 7.69
N THR A 395 -29.91 14.16 8.45
CA THR A 395 -28.96 15.20 8.84
C THR A 395 -27.92 14.69 9.82
N ALA A 396 -28.28 13.72 10.70
CA ALA A 396 -27.32 13.03 11.55
C ALA A 396 -26.27 12.27 10.71
N MET A 397 -26.69 11.57 9.65
CA MET A 397 -25.76 10.86 8.76
C MET A 397 -24.78 11.82 8.09
N GLN A 398 -25.26 12.96 7.57
CA GLN A 398 -24.39 14.00 7.03
C GLN A 398 -23.36 14.58 8.03
N GLN A 399 -23.61 14.50 9.35
CA GLN A 399 -22.60 14.86 10.36
C GLN A 399 -21.61 13.72 10.63
N TYR A 400 -22.05 12.46 10.59
CA TYR A 400 -21.17 11.30 10.72
C TYR A 400 -20.22 11.17 9.51
N LEU A 401 -20.72 11.42 8.29
CA LEU A 401 -19.91 11.50 7.06
C LEU A 401 -18.78 12.53 7.19
N LYS A 402 -19.10 13.74 7.67
CA LYS A 402 -18.09 14.79 7.93
C LYS A 402 -17.13 14.46 9.07
N ALA A 403 -17.35 13.38 9.82
CA ALA A 403 -16.56 12.96 10.97
C ALA A 403 -15.87 11.58 10.78
N ILE A 404 -15.79 11.07 9.55
CA ILE A 404 -15.25 9.73 9.23
C ILE A 404 -13.85 9.49 9.83
N ASP A 405 -12.97 10.49 9.88
CA ASP A 405 -11.59 10.29 10.35
C ASP A 405 -11.44 9.90 11.84
N ASN A 406 -12.45 10.18 12.67
CA ASN A 406 -12.38 10.00 14.13
C ASN A 406 -13.64 9.32 14.71
N THR A 407 -14.44 8.69 13.84
CA THR A 407 -15.60 7.87 14.21
C THR A 407 -15.28 6.41 13.97
N GLU A 408 -15.58 5.55 14.96
CA GLU A 408 -15.52 4.10 14.76
C GLU A 408 -16.69 3.68 13.87
N PRO A 409 -16.45 3.12 12.66
CA PRO A 409 -17.53 2.80 11.72
C PRO A 409 -18.55 1.81 12.30
N SER A 410 -18.08 0.86 13.10
CA SER A 410 -18.89 -0.12 13.83
C SER A 410 -19.99 0.52 14.70
N GLN A 411 -19.73 1.68 15.31
CA GLN A 411 -20.71 2.38 16.14
C GLN A 411 -21.83 3.02 15.30
N VAL A 412 -21.49 3.55 14.12
CA VAL A 412 -22.46 4.13 13.18
C VAL A 412 -23.27 3.00 12.54
N ILE A 413 -22.61 1.98 11.97
CA ILE A 413 -23.26 0.82 11.35
C ILE A 413 -24.27 0.17 12.32
N ARG A 414 -23.91 -0.04 13.59
CA ARG A 414 -24.82 -0.61 14.60
C ARG A 414 -26.06 0.25 14.89
N LYS A 415 -25.99 1.58 14.71
CA LYS A 415 -27.13 2.50 14.86
C LYS A 415 -28.06 2.52 13.64
N PHE A 416 -27.58 2.11 12.47
CA PHE A 416 -28.29 2.24 11.18
C PHE A 416 -28.63 0.90 10.49
N LEU A 417 -28.35 -0.24 11.14
CA LEU A 417 -28.65 -1.60 10.65
C LEU A 417 -30.16 -1.96 10.56
N ASP A 418 -31.05 -1.02 10.90
CA ASP A 418 -32.50 -1.20 10.79
C ASP A 418 -32.94 -1.24 9.32
N THR A 419 -33.82 -2.18 8.98
CA THR A 419 -34.29 -2.46 7.60
C THR A 419 -34.90 -1.22 6.93
N GLN A 420 -35.46 -0.29 7.71
CA GLN A 420 -36.05 0.96 7.21
C GLN A 420 -35.01 2.02 6.82
N ARG A 421 -33.72 1.83 7.17
CA ARG A 421 -32.65 2.85 7.10
C ARG A 421 -31.45 2.39 6.27
N ILE A 422 -31.62 1.33 5.48
CA ILE A 422 -30.58 0.75 4.62
C ILE A 422 -30.00 1.80 3.66
N HIS A 423 -30.80 2.75 3.16
CA HIS A 423 -30.30 3.82 2.29
C HIS A 423 -29.23 4.70 2.96
N ASN A 424 -29.49 5.21 4.17
CA ASN A 424 -28.51 6.01 4.92
C ASN A 424 -27.26 5.19 5.28
N LEU A 425 -27.43 3.88 5.53
CA LEU A 425 -26.31 2.96 5.75
C LEU A 425 -25.47 2.75 4.48
N ILE A 426 -26.10 2.69 3.31
CA ILE A 426 -25.42 2.63 2.01
C ILE A 426 -24.62 3.91 1.78
N GLU A 427 -25.21 5.09 1.94
CA GLU A 427 -24.49 6.38 1.82
C GLU A 427 -23.25 6.42 2.73
N TYR A 428 -23.37 5.93 3.97
CA TYR A 428 -22.25 5.83 4.90
C TYR A 428 -21.15 4.86 4.45
N LEU A 429 -21.53 3.72 3.87
CA LEU A 429 -20.59 2.70 3.41
C LEU A 429 -19.96 3.04 2.04
N GLU A 430 -20.68 3.74 1.17
CA GLU A 430 -20.19 4.30 -0.11
C GLU A 430 -19.06 5.31 0.17
N GLU A 431 -19.33 6.35 0.97
CA GLU A 431 -18.32 7.37 1.35
C GLU A 431 -17.12 6.78 2.11
N LEU A 432 -17.37 5.80 3.00
CA LEU A 432 -16.30 5.11 3.73
C LEU A 432 -15.43 4.22 2.82
N HIS A 433 -15.99 3.77 1.70
CA HIS A 433 -15.26 3.07 0.64
C HIS A 433 -14.46 4.04 -0.25
N GLU A 434 -15.05 5.17 -0.67
CA GLU A 434 -14.35 6.24 -1.42
C GLU A 434 -13.15 6.79 -0.64
N HIS A 435 -13.27 6.95 0.68
CA HIS A 435 -12.17 7.35 1.56
C HIS A 435 -11.12 6.25 1.82
N HIS A 436 -11.24 5.07 1.20
CA HIS A 436 -10.35 3.90 1.35
C HIS A 436 -10.17 3.41 2.81
N LYS A 437 -11.15 3.67 3.68
CA LYS A 437 -11.16 3.24 5.09
C LYS A 437 -12.01 1.98 5.35
N ALA A 438 -12.59 1.41 4.30
CA ALA A 438 -13.36 0.18 4.36
C ALA A 438 -12.49 -1.04 4.73
N THR A 439 -12.99 -1.84 5.68
CA THR A 439 -12.55 -3.21 5.91
C THR A 439 -13.32 -4.15 4.98
N SER A 440 -12.86 -5.41 4.85
CA SER A 440 -13.56 -6.51 4.19
C SER A 440 -15.00 -6.66 4.64
N ASP A 441 -15.25 -6.46 5.92
CA ASP A 441 -16.55 -6.65 6.56
C ASP A 441 -17.51 -5.50 6.18
N HIS A 442 -16.97 -4.30 5.90
CA HIS A 442 -17.76 -3.14 5.49
C HIS A 442 -18.10 -3.18 4.00
N THR A 443 -17.16 -3.62 3.14
CA THR A 443 -17.40 -3.81 1.70
C THR A 443 -18.36 -4.97 1.42
N THR A 444 -18.27 -6.07 2.16
CA THR A 444 -19.26 -7.16 2.09
C THR A 444 -20.63 -6.75 2.64
N LEU A 445 -20.69 -5.99 3.75
CA LEU A 445 -21.97 -5.41 4.21
C LEU A 445 -22.62 -4.51 3.15
N LEU A 446 -21.84 -3.71 2.41
CA LEU A 446 -22.34 -2.88 1.31
C LEU A 446 -22.89 -3.74 0.16
N LEU A 447 -22.14 -4.77 -0.27
CA LEU A 447 -22.58 -5.74 -1.27
C LEU A 447 -23.91 -6.41 -0.86
N ASN A 448 -24.03 -6.77 0.42
CA ASN A 448 -25.22 -7.40 0.99
C ASN A 448 -26.42 -6.45 1.04
N CYS A 449 -26.18 -5.14 1.16
CA CYS A 449 -27.22 -4.12 1.07
C CYS A 449 -27.70 -3.96 -0.39
N TYR A 450 -26.80 -3.89 -1.37
CA TYR A 450 -27.18 -3.84 -2.80
C TYR A 450 -27.95 -5.10 -3.23
N ALA A 451 -27.46 -6.30 -2.86
CA ALA A 451 -28.14 -7.56 -3.17
C ALA A 451 -29.55 -7.65 -2.55
N LYS A 452 -29.77 -7.10 -1.35
CA LYS A 452 -31.09 -7.01 -0.73
C LYS A 452 -32.02 -6.00 -1.41
N LEU A 453 -31.49 -4.86 -1.86
CA LEU A 453 -32.26 -3.85 -2.61
C LEU A 453 -32.51 -4.23 -4.07
N LYS A 454 -31.80 -5.24 -4.59
CA LYS A 454 -31.82 -5.69 -6.00
C LYS A 454 -31.41 -4.59 -6.99
N ASP A 455 -30.54 -3.67 -6.55
CA ASP A 455 -29.99 -2.62 -7.38
C ASP A 455 -28.84 -3.18 -8.25
N VAL A 456 -29.20 -3.67 -9.43
CA VAL A 456 -28.28 -4.38 -10.33
C VAL A 456 -27.26 -3.42 -10.96
N GLU A 457 -27.68 -2.19 -11.26
CA GLU A 457 -26.83 -1.18 -11.91
C GLU A 457 -25.69 -0.74 -10.99
N LYS A 458 -26.01 -0.37 -9.74
CA LYS A 458 -24.98 -0.04 -8.74
C LYS A 458 -24.07 -1.23 -8.41
N LEU A 459 -24.64 -2.44 -8.30
CA LEU A 459 -23.86 -3.66 -8.06
C LEU A 459 -22.85 -3.92 -9.20
N GLU A 460 -23.29 -3.74 -10.44
CA GLU A 460 -22.46 -3.93 -11.63
C GLU A 460 -21.37 -2.84 -11.75
N GLU A 461 -21.69 -1.57 -11.48
CA GLU A 461 -20.73 -0.47 -11.44
C GLU A 461 -19.68 -0.69 -10.33
N PHE A 462 -20.10 -1.09 -9.13
CA PHE A 462 -19.24 -1.40 -8.00
C PHE A 462 -18.26 -2.54 -8.31
N ILE A 463 -18.73 -3.64 -8.91
CA ILE A 463 -17.89 -4.80 -9.28
C ILE A 463 -16.93 -4.47 -10.45
N LYS A 464 -17.39 -3.70 -11.43
CA LYS A 464 -16.59 -3.26 -12.59
C LYS A 464 -15.58 -2.16 -12.26
N SER A 465 -15.75 -1.46 -11.14
CA SER A 465 -14.81 -0.43 -10.71
C SER A 465 -13.37 -0.99 -10.57
N PRO A 466 -12.35 -0.29 -11.12
CA PRO A 466 -10.96 -0.73 -11.04
C PRO A 466 -10.31 -0.25 -9.74
N GLY A 467 -10.78 -0.78 -8.60
CA GLY A 467 -10.20 -0.55 -7.27
C GLY A 467 -9.56 -1.81 -6.67
N ASP A 468 -8.61 -1.61 -5.75
CA ASP A 468 -8.04 -2.67 -4.88
C ASP A 468 -9.07 -3.04 -3.79
N LEU A 469 -10.10 -3.77 -4.22
CA LEU A 469 -11.27 -4.07 -3.43
C LEU A 469 -10.97 -5.21 -2.46
N LYS A 470 -10.72 -4.86 -1.20
CA LYS A 470 -10.67 -5.82 -0.08
C LYS A 470 -12.07 -6.36 0.17
N PHE A 471 -12.41 -7.45 -0.51
CA PHE A 471 -13.59 -8.28 -0.24
C PHE A 471 -13.17 -9.58 0.43
N ASP A 472 -14.09 -10.17 1.20
CA ASP A 472 -14.10 -11.62 1.39
C ASP A 472 -14.77 -12.22 0.13
N LEU A 473 -13.96 -12.88 -0.70
CA LEU A 473 -14.36 -13.33 -2.04
C LEU A 473 -15.37 -14.46 -1.99
N ASP A 474 -15.20 -15.40 -1.06
CA ASP A 474 -16.07 -16.57 -0.91
C ASP A 474 -17.49 -16.16 -0.51
N THR A 475 -17.60 -15.23 0.45
CA THR A 475 -18.90 -14.68 0.84
C THR A 475 -19.53 -13.87 -0.28
N ALA A 476 -18.78 -13.04 -0.99
CA ALA A 476 -19.27 -12.26 -2.13
C ALA A 476 -19.80 -13.14 -3.27
N ILE A 477 -19.03 -14.16 -3.69
CA ILE A 477 -19.42 -15.11 -4.74
C ILE A 477 -20.64 -15.92 -4.30
N SER A 478 -20.62 -16.46 -3.07
CA SER A 478 -21.75 -17.23 -2.52
C SER A 478 -23.04 -16.40 -2.45
N MET A 479 -22.96 -15.12 -2.08
CA MET A 479 -24.12 -14.24 -2.02
C MET A 479 -24.62 -13.79 -3.41
N CYS A 480 -23.72 -13.61 -4.39
CA CYS A 480 -24.14 -13.44 -5.79
C CYS A 480 -24.85 -14.69 -6.34
N ARG A 481 -24.35 -15.91 -6.04
CA ARG A 481 -25.03 -17.18 -6.40
C ARG A 481 -26.41 -17.29 -5.75
N GLN A 482 -26.52 -17.02 -4.44
CA GLN A 482 -27.81 -17.01 -3.71
C GLN A 482 -28.79 -15.93 -4.22
N GLY A 483 -28.27 -14.79 -4.70
CA GLY A 483 -29.06 -13.73 -5.33
C GLY A 483 -29.50 -14.01 -6.77
N GLY A 484 -28.96 -15.06 -7.41
CA GLY A 484 -29.20 -15.38 -8.82
C GLY A 484 -28.37 -14.54 -9.81
N TYR A 485 -27.33 -13.85 -9.33
CA TYR A 485 -26.45 -12.97 -10.10
C TYR A 485 -25.23 -13.74 -10.65
N TYR A 486 -25.49 -14.77 -11.47
CA TYR A 486 -24.47 -15.71 -11.93
C TYR A 486 -23.40 -15.08 -12.82
N ASP A 487 -23.77 -14.16 -13.72
CA ASP A 487 -22.81 -13.45 -14.59
C ASP A 487 -21.86 -12.57 -13.78
N GLN A 488 -22.37 -11.89 -12.75
CA GLN A 488 -21.57 -11.07 -11.82
C GLN A 488 -20.67 -11.93 -10.94
N ALA A 489 -21.16 -13.08 -10.46
CA ALA A 489 -20.36 -14.05 -9.72
C ALA A 489 -19.19 -14.60 -10.57
N ALA A 490 -19.47 -15.00 -11.81
CA ALA A 490 -18.46 -15.49 -12.76
C ALA A 490 -17.45 -14.38 -13.14
N TYR A 491 -17.89 -13.13 -13.29
CA TYR A 491 -16.99 -12.00 -13.52
C TYR A 491 -16.08 -11.72 -12.32
N LEU A 492 -16.62 -11.73 -11.10
CA LEU A 492 -15.84 -11.51 -9.86
C LEU A 492 -14.79 -12.62 -9.67
N ALA A 493 -15.20 -13.90 -9.75
CA ALA A 493 -14.29 -15.02 -9.66
C ALA A 493 -13.21 -14.99 -10.76
N ARG A 494 -13.57 -14.59 -11.99
CA ARG A 494 -12.61 -14.38 -13.10
C ARG A 494 -11.62 -13.24 -12.85
N LYS A 495 -12.03 -12.15 -12.18
CA LYS A 495 -11.17 -10.99 -11.85
C LYS A 495 -10.12 -11.36 -10.79
N HIS A 496 -10.47 -12.24 -9.85
CA HIS A 496 -9.61 -12.64 -8.74
C HIS A 496 -8.81 -13.94 -8.96
N GLY A 497 -9.01 -14.63 -10.08
CA GLY A 497 -8.23 -15.83 -10.44
C GLY A 497 -8.80 -17.15 -9.90
N GLU A 498 -10.00 -17.14 -9.31
CA GLU A 498 -10.67 -18.33 -8.77
C GLU A 498 -11.30 -19.16 -9.91
N HIS A 499 -10.43 -19.83 -10.67
CA HIS A 499 -10.77 -20.51 -11.91
C HIS A 499 -11.72 -21.70 -11.71
N GLU A 500 -11.62 -22.41 -10.58
CA GLU A 500 -12.55 -23.50 -10.23
C GLU A 500 -13.97 -22.95 -10.08
N LEU A 501 -14.18 -21.95 -9.21
CA LEU A 501 -15.50 -21.34 -8.98
C LEU A 501 -16.14 -20.76 -10.25
N VAL A 502 -15.35 -20.24 -11.20
CA VAL A 502 -15.87 -19.81 -12.52
C VAL A 502 -16.42 -20.99 -13.31
N VAL A 503 -15.68 -22.11 -13.38
CA VAL A 503 -16.10 -23.29 -14.13
C VAL A 503 -17.31 -23.97 -13.47
N ASP A 504 -17.31 -24.08 -12.14
CA ASP A 504 -18.43 -24.60 -11.34
C ASP A 504 -19.71 -23.77 -11.62
N VAL A 505 -19.66 -22.42 -11.57
CA VAL A 505 -20.82 -21.55 -11.88
C VAL A 505 -21.25 -21.63 -13.36
N LEU A 506 -20.30 -21.81 -14.28
CA LEU A 506 -20.62 -21.93 -15.72
C LEU A 506 -21.26 -23.29 -16.08
N ILE A 507 -20.88 -24.37 -15.40
CA ILE A 507 -21.35 -25.73 -15.68
C ILE A 507 -22.60 -26.08 -14.85
N GLU A 508 -22.60 -25.83 -13.54
CA GLU A 508 -23.65 -26.29 -12.63
C GLU A 508 -24.85 -25.34 -12.60
N ASP A 509 -24.61 -24.04 -12.40
CA ASP A 509 -25.67 -23.05 -12.21
C ASP A 509 -26.23 -22.54 -13.56
N SER A 510 -25.36 -22.15 -14.49
CA SER A 510 -25.76 -21.47 -15.75
C SER A 510 -25.77 -22.34 -17.01
N LYS A 511 -25.19 -23.55 -16.96
CA LYS A 511 -25.18 -24.57 -18.04
C LYS A 511 -24.62 -24.09 -19.39
N ARG A 512 -23.69 -23.13 -19.37
CA ARG A 512 -23.06 -22.54 -20.57
C ARG A 512 -21.77 -23.30 -20.93
N TYR A 513 -21.91 -24.58 -21.26
CA TYR A 513 -20.77 -25.49 -21.48
C TYR A 513 -19.75 -25.01 -22.54
N ALA A 514 -20.22 -24.36 -23.61
CA ALA A 514 -19.33 -23.81 -24.64
C ALA A 514 -18.45 -22.66 -24.11
N GLU A 515 -18.99 -21.83 -23.20
CA GLU A 515 -18.24 -20.74 -22.57
C GLU A 515 -17.34 -21.25 -21.44
N ALA A 516 -17.76 -22.31 -20.73
CA ALA A 516 -16.89 -23.03 -19.79
C ALA A 516 -15.67 -23.62 -20.50
N LEU A 517 -15.86 -24.29 -21.64
CA LEU A 517 -14.78 -24.87 -22.45
C LEU A 517 -13.86 -23.77 -23.01
N ALA A 518 -14.43 -22.69 -23.58
CA ALA A 518 -13.66 -21.54 -24.03
C ALA A 518 -12.93 -20.81 -22.89
N TYR A 519 -13.45 -20.86 -21.66
CA TYR A 519 -12.76 -20.35 -20.48
C TYR A 519 -11.59 -21.25 -20.05
N VAL A 520 -11.78 -22.58 -20.00
CA VAL A 520 -10.71 -23.54 -19.74
C VAL A 520 -9.59 -23.42 -20.79
N TRP A 521 -9.94 -23.18 -22.07
CA TRP A 521 -8.98 -22.92 -23.15
C TRP A 521 -8.24 -21.57 -23.02
N ARG A 522 -8.60 -20.71 -22.06
CA ARG A 522 -7.89 -19.45 -21.75
C ARG A 522 -7.02 -19.53 -20.50
N LEU A 523 -7.15 -20.59 -19.70
CA LEU A 523 -6.41 -20.76 -18.45
C LEU A 523 -4.94 -21.12 -18.69
N GLU A 524 -4.11 -20.88 -17.67
CA GLU A 524 -2.76 -21.42 -17.63
C GLU A 524 -2.77 -22.96 -17.55
N PRO A 525 -1.76 -23.66 -18.09
CA PRO A 525 -1.81 -25.11 -18.24
C PRO A 525 -2.08 -25.90 -16.96
N GLU A 526 -1.60 -25.45 -15.80
CA GLU A 526 -1.79 -26.17 -14.53
C GLU A 526 -3.25 -26.07 -14.02
N ALA A 527 -3.84 -24.86 -14.07
CA ALA A 527 -5.24 -24.64 -13.71
C ALA A 527 -6.22 -25.25 -14.74
N ALA A 528 -5.84 -25.24 -16.02
CA ALA A 528 -6.60 -25.89 -17.08
C ALA A 528 -6.75 -27.40 -16.82
N TYR A 529 -5.67 -28.10 -16.44
CA TYR A 529 -5.68 -29.54 -16.20
C TYR A 529 -6.65 -29.95 -15.08
N PHE A 530 -6.61 -29.27 -13.94
CA PHE A 530 -7.47 -29.61 -12.79
C PHE A 530 -8.95 -29.47 -13.14
N ASN A 531 -9.33 -28.33 -13.73
CA ASN A 531 -10.71 -28.06 -14.15
C ASN A 531 -11.16 -28.98 -15.29
N LEU A 532 -10.28 -29.26 -16.26
CA LEU A 532 -10.54 -30.20 -17.35
C LEU A 532 -10.81 -31.61 -16.81
N MET A 533 -10.01 -32.09 -15.85
CA MET A 533 -10.16 -33.43 -15.28
C MET A 533 -11.41 -33.55 -14.37
N LYS A 534 -11.73 -32.53 -13.57
CA LYS A 534 -12.94 -32.49 -12.72
C LYS A 534 -14.23 -32.58 -13.55
N TYR A 535 -14.28 -31.89 -14.70
CA TYR A 535 -15.47 -31.80 -15.55
C TYR A 535 -15.39 -32.59 -16.87
N ALA A 536 -14.37 -33.42 -17.06
CA ALA A 536 -14.09 -34.13 -18.32
C ALA A 536 -15.31 -34.92 -18.84
N THR A 537 -15.96 -35.68 -17.96
CA THR A 537 -17.11 -36.53 -18.31
C THR A 537 -18.33 -35.70 -18.72
N VAL A 538 -18.61 -34.60 -18.02
CA VAL A 538 -19.73 -33.68 -18.32
C VAL A 538 -19.49 -32.94 -19.64
N LEU A 539 -18.25 -32.52 -19.89
CA LEU A 539 -17.87 -31.85 -21.13
C LEU A 539 -17.86 -32.81 -22.33
N LEU A 540 -17.37 -34.05 -22.17
CA LEU A 540 -17.42 -35.07 -23.24
C LEU A 540 -18.85 -35.50 -23.58
N GLN A 541 -19.76 -35.61 -22.60
CA GLN A 541 -21.17 -35.94 -22.84
C GLN A 541 -21.93 -34.87 -23.65
N HIS A 542 -21.55 -33.59 -23.53
CA HIS A 542 -22.24 -32.48 -24.20
C HIS A 542 -21.50 -31.91 -25.42
N ILE A 543 -20.16 -31.92 -25.44
CA ILE A 543 -19.30 -31.36 -26.50
C ILE A 543 -18.06 -32.26 -26.72
N ALA A 544 -18.27 -33.49 -27.22
CA ALA A 544 -17.21 -34.48 -27.42
C ALA A 544 -16.08 -34.02 -28.36
N SER A 545 -16.41 -33.37 -29.49
CA SER A 545 -15.43 -32.97 -30.53
C SER A 545 -14.43 -31.92 -30.06
N ASP A 546 -14.89 -30.92 -29.32
CA ASP A 546 -14.07 -29.76 -28.99
C ASP A 546 -13.29 -30.05 -27.69
N THR A 547 -13.89 -30.85 -26.81
CA THR A 547 -13.22 -31.38 -25.61
C THR A 547 -12.10 -32.34 -26.00
N THR A 548 -12.29 -33.22 -26.99
CA THR A 548 -11.21 -34.12 -27.47
C THR A 548 -10.05 -33.35 -28.11
N GLN A 549 -10.33 -32.30 -28.90
CA GLN A 549 -9.27 -31.42 -29.42
C GLN A 549 -8.50 -30.73 -28.28
N LEU A 550 -9.19 -30.23 -27.25
CA LEU A 550 -8.57 -29.66 -26.06
C LEU A 550 -7.67 -30.66 -25.31
N PHE A 551 -8.11 -31.92 -25.18
CA PHE A 551 -7.29 -33.02 -24.64
C PHE A 551 -6.05 -33.30 -25.53
N ILE A 552 -6.21 -33.35 -26.85
CA ILE A 552 -5.09 -33.57 -27.79
C ILE A 552 -4.07 -32.44 -27.69
N ASP A 553 -4.51 -31.17 -27.75
CA ASP A 553 -3.62 -30.01 -27.63
C ASP A 553 -2.84 -30.03 -26.31
N TYR A 554 -3.51 -30.40 -25.20
CA TYR A 554 -2.91 -30.46 -23.87
C TYR A 554 -1.90 -31.60 -23.71
N TYR A 555 -2.22 -32.82 -24.17
CA TYR A 555 -1.31 -33.97 -23.99
C TYR A 555 -0.20 -34.04 -25.07
N THR A 556 -0.33 -33.35 -26.21
CA THR A 556 0.74 -33.24 -27.23
C THR A 556 1.74 -32.10 -26.97
N GLY A 557 1.54 -31.30 -25.92
CA GLY A 557 2.39 -30.14 -25.62
C GLY A 557 2.14 -28.92 -26.51
N ASN A 558 1.03 -28.90 -27.26
CA ASN A 558 0.68 -27.85 -28.23
C ASN A 558 -0.34 -26.83 -27.70
N PHE A 559 -0.93 -27.07 -26.53
CA PHE A 559 -1.89 -26.17 -25.88
C PHE A 559 -1.36 -24.73 -25.79
N ARG A 560 -2.07 -23.84 -26.48
CA ARG A 560 -1.89 -22.39 -26.40
C ARG A 560 -3.18 -21.77 -25.87
N PRO A 561 -3.12 -20.94 -24.82
CA PRO A 561 -4.32 -20.29 -24.30
C PRO A 561 -4.88 -19.31 -25.35
N LYS A 562 -6.13 -19.52 -25.78
CA LYS A 562 -6.79 -18.70 -26.81
C LYS A 562 -7.26 -17.35 -26.26
N LYS A 563 -6.38 -16.34 -26.32
CA LYS A 563 -6.70 -14.94 -25.99
C LYS A 563 -7.61 -14.30 -27.05
N ASP A 564 -8.92 -14.55 -27.01
CA ASP A 564 -9.87 -13.76 -27.80
C ASP A 564 -9.91 -12.31 -27.30
N ALA A 565 -9.76 -11.36 -28.22
CA ALA A 565 -10.05 -9.96 -27.93
C ALA A 565 -11.55 -9.79 -27.61
N ILE A 566 -11.85 -8.98 -26.59
CA ILE A 566 -13.23 -8.71 -26.17
C ILE A 566 -14.01 -8.06 -27.33
N VAL A 567 -15.17 -8.63 -27.67
CA VAL A 567 -16.08 -8.04 -28.65
C VAL A 567 -16.61 -6.71 -28.13
N VAL A 568 -16.09 -5.61 -28.67
CA VAL A 568 -16.73 -4.29 -28.59
C VAL A 568 -17.62 -4.13 -29.83
N PRO A 569 -18.95 -4.05 -29.69
CA PRO A 569 -19.83 -3.83 -30.83
C PRO A 569 -19.73 -2.36 -31.30
N ASN A 570 -18.88 -2.11 -32.28
CA ASN A 570 -18.82 -0.81 -32.97
C ASN A 570 -20.03 -0.66 -33.92
N ALA A 571 -20.78 0.43 -33.75
CA ALA A 571 -21.89 0.80 -34.64
C ALA A 571 -21.38 1.29 -36.02
N PRO A 572 -22.16 1.10 -37.11
CA PRO A 572 -21.73 1.43 -38.47
C PRO A 572 -21.80 2.94 -38.78
N SER A 573 -20.96 3.39 -39.73
CA SER A 573 -20.84 4.79 -40.13
C SER A 573 -21.22 5.06 -41.59
N SER A 574 -22.15 6.01 -41.80
CA SER A 574 -22.34 6.83 -43.03
C SER A 574 -23.18 8.05 -42.59
N GLY A 575 -22.84 9.32 -42.84
CA GLY A 575 -22.53 10.01 -44.10
C GLY A 575 -23.76 10.84 -44.51
N GLY A 576 -23.76 12.17 -44.69
CA GLY A 576 -22.74 13.21 -44.52
C GLY A 576 -23.28 14.60 -44.95
N ILE A 577 -22.40 15.62 -45.02
CA ILE A 577 -22.62 16.98 -45.65
C ILE A 577 -23.57 17.93 -44.88
N GLY A 578 -23.25 19.21 -44.60
CA GLY A 578 -22.01 19.99 -44.78
C GLY A 578 -22.18 21.51 -44.46
N MET A 579 -21.08 22.28 -44.52
CA MET A 579 -20.96 23.77 -44.42
C MET A 579 -21.31 24.45 -43.07
N GLY A 580 -20.48 25.29 -42.44
CA GLY A 580 -19.04 25.59 -42.65
C GLY A 580 -18.61 26.97 -42.11
N LEU A 581 -17.55 27.03 -41.26
CA LEU A 581 -16.46 28.03 -41.22
C LEU A 581 -15.54 27.81 -39.97
N GLY A 582 -14.20 27.91 -40.12
CA GLY A 582 -13.45 28.79 -39.20
C GLY A 582 -12.48 28.28 -38.11
N VAL A 583 -11.73 27.18 -38.30
CA VAL A 583 -10.36 26.95 -37.72
C VAL A 583 -10.17 26.67 -36.21
N ALA A 584 -9.51 25.52 -35.95
CA ALA A 584 -8.67 25.12 -34.80
C ALA A 584 -9.26 25.05 -33.36
N SER A 585 -9.52 23.83 -32.88
CA SER A 585 -8.55 23.05 -32.07
C SER A 585 -9.16 21.72 -31.62
N SER A 586 -8.30 20.72 -31.36
CA SER A 586 -8.70 19.35 -31.02
C SER A 586 -8.86 19.13 -29.51
N ALA A 587 -10.02 18.64 -29.06
CA ALA A 587 -10.20 17.51 -28.13
C ALA A 587 -11.56 17.52 -27.38
N VAL A 588 -11.98 16.33 -26.96
CA VAL A 588 -12.98 16.01 -25.90
C VAL A 588 -14.49 16.19 -26.24
N GLN A 589 -15.29 15.32 -25.59
CA GLN A 589 -16.75 15.35 -25.33
C GLN A 589 -17.75 14.98 -26.44
N ASN A 590 -18.46 13.87 -26.19
CA ASN A 590 -19.87 13.69 -26.55
C ASN A 590 -20.55 12.90 -25.42
N LEU A 591 -21.58 13.49 -24.79
CA LEU A 591 -22.45 12.85 -23.79
C LEU A 591 -23.92 13.04 -24.22
N ALA A 592 -24.67 11.93 -24.14
CA ALA A 592 -26.11 11.81 -23.88
C ALA A 592 -27.15 12.74 -24.57
N ALA A 593 -28.04 12.12 -25.37
CA ALA A 593 -29.52 12.31 -25.36
C ALA A 593 -30.18 11.30 -26.34
N LEU A 594 -30.87 10.25 -25.87
CA LEU A 594 -32.32 10.15 -25.57
C LEU A 594 -33.23 9.77 -26.77
N LEU A 595 -33.65 8.48 -26.80
CA LEU A 595 -34.97 7.88 -27.15
C LEU A 595 -35.80 8.40 -28.37
N PRO A 596 -36.43 7.52 -29.20
CA PRO A 596 -37.67 6.84 -28.77
C PRO A 596 -38.05 5.45 -29.38
N LEU A 597 -39.08 4.81 -28.79
CA LEU A 597 -39.90 3.66 -29.28
C LEU A 597 -41.08 4.19 -30.18
N PRO A 598 -41.96 3.40 -30.92
CA PRO A 598 -42.52 2.06 -30.58
C PRO A 598 -43.02 1.08 -31.71
N TYR A 599 -43.38 -0.15 -31.29
CA TYR A 599 -44.43 -1.13 -31.74
C TYR A 599 -44.85 -1.46 -33.23
N MET A 600 -44.79 -2.77 -33.53
CA MET A 600 -45.69 -3.70 -34.28
C MET A 600 -46.28 -3.46 -35.71
N ASN A 601 -45.83 -4.34 -36.64
CA ASN A 601 -46.59 -5.26 -37.53
C ASN A 601 -47.46 -4.75 -38.74
N THR A 602 -47.20 -5.28 -39.96
CA THR A 602 -48.18 -5.96 -40.87
C THR A 602 -47.55 -6.46 -42.19
N ASN A 603 -48.19 -7.41 -42.87
CA ASN A 603 -47.74 -8.14 -44.07
C ASN A 603 -47.78 -7.35 -45.41
N ALA A 604 -46.91 -7.73 -46.35
CA ALA A 604 -47.16 -7.68 -47.81
C ALA A 604 -46.44 -8.86 -48.52
N VAL A 605 -47.00 -9.35 -49.63
CA VAL A 605 -46.76 -10.70 -50.20
C VAL A 605 -46.35 -10.66 -51.69
N THR A 606 -45.79 -11.79 -52.18
CA THR A 606 -45.53 -12.27 -53.57
C THR A 606 -44.32 -11.69 -54.31
N SER A 607 -43.56 -12.42 -55.15
CA SER A 607 -43.44 -13.86 -55.57
C SER A 607 -42.13 -13.95 -56.39
N THR A 608 -41.33 -15.02 -56.55
CA THR A 608 -41.48 -16.49 -56.56
C THR A 608 -40.03 -17.07 -56.40
N SER A 609 -39.65 -18.36 -56.40
CA SER A 609 -40.29 -19.67 -56.69
C SER A 609 -39.60 -20.83 -55.94
N LEU A 610 -40.10 -22.04 -56.17
CA LEU A 610 -39.82 -23.32 -55.49
C LEU A 610 -38.44 -23.96 -55.74
N SER A 611 -37.79 -24.45 -54.67
CA SER A 611 -37.13 -25.77 -54.60
C SER A 611 -36.93 -26.18 -53.12
N GLU A 612 -36.72 -27.47 -52.86
CA GLU A 612 -36.89 -28.08 -51.53
C GLU A 612 -35.68 -28.01 -50.57
N GLN A 613 -35.97 -28.25 -49.30
CA GLN A 613 -35.15 -28.07 -48.09
C GLN A 613 -33.70 -28.64 -48.12
N LYS A 614 -32.71 -27.82 -47.72
CA LYS A 614 -31.69 -28.14 -46.68
C LYS A 614 -30.71 -26.98 -46.42
N SER A 615 -30.36 -26.75 -45.14
CA SER A 615 -29.19 -25.99 -44.63
C SER A 615 -29.05 -24.51 -45.07
N THR A 616 -28.71 -23.57 -44.19
CA THR A 616 -27.35 -23.44 -43.66
C THR A 616 -27.33 -22.54 -42.41
N MET A 617 -26.44 -22.87 -41.47
CA MET A 617 -26.11 -21.99 -40.33
C MET A 617 -25.16 -20.90 -40.83
N SER A 618 -25.42 -19.64 -40.47
CA SER A 618 -24.49 -18.53 -40.77
C SER A 618 -23.27 -18.62 -39.86
N GLN A 619 -22.15 -19.06 -40.44
CA GLN A 619 -20.86 -19.21 -39.78
C GLN A 619 -20.35 -17.87 -39.23
N ALA A 620 -19.95 -17.85 -37.96
CA ALA A 620 -19.04 -16.83 -37.47
C ALA A 620 -17.64 -17.10 -38.05
N GLN A 621 -17.16 -16.25 -38.95
CA GLN A 621 -15.79 -16.35 -39.43
C GLN A 621 -14.82 -15.90 -38.33
N ILE A 622 -14.12 -16.87 -37.76
CA ILE A 622 -12.95 -16.66 -36.91
C ILE A 622 -11.83 -16.11 -37.81
N VAL A 623 -11.39 -14.89 -37.57
CA VAL A 623 -10.19 -14.33 -38.20
C VAL A 623 -9.03 -14.49 -37.23
N GLU A 624 -8.14 -15.44 -37.54
CA GLU A 624 -6.92 -15.67 -36.79
C GLU A 624 -6.00 -14.44 -36.87
N THR A 625 -5.60 -13.90 -35.71
CA THR A 625 -4.50 -12.95 -35.62
C THR A 625 -3.35 -13.58 -34.85
N THR A 626 -2.38 -14.09 -35.59
CA THR A 626 -1.10 -14.53 -35.06
C THR A 626 -0.38 -13.36 -34.39
N SER A 627 0.01 -13.53 -33.13
CA SER A 627 0.90 -12.62 -32.43
C SER A 627 1.94 -13.41 -31.63
N ASP A 628 3.21 -12.97 -31.73
CA ASP A 628 4.38 -13.66 -31.21
C ASP A 628 4.52 -13.53 -29.68
N GLU A 629 3.95 -14.47 -28.94
CA GLU A 629 4.36 -14.77 -27.57
C GLU A 629 4.99 -16.18 -27.50
N PRO A 630 6.09 -16.38 -26.75
CA PRO A 630 6.75 -17.67 -26.65
C PRO A 630 5.83 -18.71 -25.98
N ALA A 631 5.79 -19.93 -26.53
CA ALA A 631 4.91 -20.98 -26.04
C ALA A 631 5.21 -21.32 -24.56
N PRO A 632 4.18 -21.40 -23.68
CA PRO A 632 4.37 -21.74 -22.28
C PRO A 632 4.94 -23.16 -22.15
N VAL A 633 6.05 -23.31 -21.44
CA VAL A 633 6.66 -24.61 -21.17
C VAL A 633 6.00 -25.22 -19.93
N TYR A 634 5.07 -26.14 -20.13
CA TYR A 634 4.43 -26.90 -19.05
C TYR A 634 4.85 -28.38 -19.06
N LYS A 635 4.66 -29.04 -17.92
CA LYS A 635 4.90 -30.48 -17.80
C LYS A 635 3.68 -31.23 -18.32
N VAL A 636 3.82 -31.89 -19.46
CA VAL A 636 2.80 -32.81 -19.98
C VAL A 636 2.58 -33.93 -18.93
N PRO A 637 1.35 -34.13 -18.43
CA PRO A 637 1.03 -35.19 -17.48
C PRO A 637 0.95 -36.55 -18.18
N LYS A 638 1.02 -37.63 -17.40
CA LYS A 638 0.97 -39.00 -17.94
C LYS A 638 -0.34 -39.24 -18.71
N PRO A 639 -0.32 -39.66 -19.99
CA PRO A 639 -1.53 -39.90 -20.79
C PRO A 639 -2.55 -40.82 -20.12
N ARG A 640 -2.07 -41.78 -19.32
CA ARG A 640 -2.88 -42.68 -18.49
C ARG A 640 -3.88 -41.97 -17.57
N THR A 641 -3.63 -40.73 -17.13
CA THR A 641 -4.60 -40.00 -16.31
C THR A 641 -5.88 -39.66 -17.09
N ALA A 642 -5.80 -39.48 -18.41
CA ALA A 642 -6.97 -39.20 -19.24
C ALA A 642 -7.87 -40.43 -19.45
N PHE A 643 -7.35 -41.66 -19.28
CA PHE A 643 -8.05 -42.89 -19.69
C PHE A 643 -9.40 -43.06 -18.97
N SER A 644 -9.50 -42.62 -17.71
CA SER A 644 -10.77 -42.67 -16.94
C SER A 644 -11.85 -41.70 -17.44
N ALA A 645 -11.49 -40.67 -18.22
CA ALA A 645 -12.46 -39.75 -18.81
C ALA A 645 -13.12 -40.31 -20.09
N PHE A 646 -12.45 -41.23 -20.78
CA PHE A 646 -12.84 -41.73 -22.10
C PHE A 646 -13.53 -43.12 -22.10
N VAL A 647 -13.88 -43.66 -20.92
CA VAL A 647 -14.40 -45.03 -20.75
C VAL A 647 -15.62 -45.33 -21.64
N ASP A 648 -16.51 -44.35 -21.83
CA ASP A 648 -17.73 -44.48 -22.64
C ASP A 648 -17.55 -44.03 -24.11
N HIS A 649 -16.37 -43.53 -24.50
CA HIS A 649 -16.10 -42.81 -25.75
C HIS A 649 -14.91 -43.41 -26.52
N SER A 650 -15.09 -44.63 -27.05
CA SER A 650 -13.99 -45.42 -27.63
C SER A 650 -13.43 -44.88 -28.96
N GLN A 651 -14.20 -44.11 -29.74
CA GLN A 651 -13.73 -43.56 -31.02
C GLN A 651 -12.86 -42.32 -30.79
N GLU A 652 -13.33 -41.45 -29.92
CA GLU A 652 -12.64 -40.28 -29.38
C GLU A 652 -11.32 -40.68 -28.70
N PHE A 653 -11.34 -41.78 -27.95
CA PHE A 653 -10.14 -42.33 -27.30
C PHE A 653 -9.08 -42.79 -28.31
N ILE A 654 -9.48 -43.46 -29.40
CA ILE A 654 -8.54 -43.86 -30.47
C ILE A 654 -7.90 -42.62 -31.11
N VAL A 655 -8.69 -41.58 -31.42
CA VAL A 655 -8.16 -40.33 -32.00
C VAL A 655 -7.19 -39.64 -31.04
N PHE A 656 -7.48 -39.65 -29.73
CA PHE A 656 -6.57 -39.13 -28.69
C PHE A 656 -5.26 -39.93 -28.62
N LEU A 657 -5.31 -41.27 -28.62
CA LEU A 657 -4.12 -42.13 -28.57
C LEU A 657 -3.26 -41.99 -29.84
N GLU A 658 -3.88 -41.99 -31.02
CA GLU A 658 -3.19 -41.81 -32.30
C GLU A 658 -2.50 -40.43 -32.38
N ALA A 659 -3.16 -39.36 -31.91
CA ALA A 659 -2.58 -38.02 -31.85
C ALA A 659 -1.44 -37.90 -30.81
N CYS A 660 -1.54 -38.57 -29.66
CA CYS A 660 -0.45 -38.64 -28.68
C CYS A 660 0.78 -39.31 -29.28
N ILE A 661 0.62 -40.47 -29.93
CA ILE A 661 1.73 -41.24 -30.54
C ILE A 661 2.38 -40.48 -31.70
N ALA A 662 1.64 -39.64 -32.42
CA ALA A 662 2.19 -38.76 -33.45
C ALA A 662 3.07 -37.62 -32.90
N SER A 663 3.11 -37.40 -31.57
CA SER A 663 3.90 -36.34 -30.94
C SER A 663 5.25 -36.86 -30.38
N GLU A 664 6.36 -36.27 -30.81
CA GLU A 664 7.72 -36.74 -30.51
C GLU A 664 8.17 -36.56 -29.04
N LYS A 665 7.36 -35.94 -28.17
CA LYS A 665 7.75 -35.47 -26.82
C LYS A 665 7.38 -36.40 -25.65
N LEU A 666 7.11 -37.67 -25.92
CA LEU A 666 6.71 -38.65 -24.89
C LEU A 666 7.90 -39.38 -24.26
N ARG A 667 7.82 -39.66 -22.95
CA ARG A 667 8.75 -40.55 -22.24
C ARG A 667 8.51 -42.00 -22.65
N ASP A 668 9.57 -42.81 -22.57
CA ASP A 668 9.51 -44.20 -23.05
C ASP A 668 8.54 -45.08 -22.24
N ASP A 669 8.40 -44.88 -20.91
CA ASP A 669 7.36 -45.54 -20.11
C ASP A 669 5.93 -45.18 -20.55
N ASP A 670 5.69 -43.90 -20.87
CA ASP A 670 4.37 -43.43 -21.29
C ASP A 670 4.05 -43.92 -22.72
N LYS A 671 5.08 -44.15 -23.56
CA LYS A 671 4.94 -44.88 -24.83
C LYS A 671 4.49 -46.32 -24.59
N VAL A 672 5.07 -47.06 -23.64
CA VAL A 672 4.66 -48.44 -23.31
C VAL A 672 3.17 -48.52 -23.00
N ASP A 673 2.69 -47.68 -22.08
CA ASP A 673 1.28 -47.64 -21.68
C ASP A 673 0.37 -47.22 -22.87
N LEU A 674 0.78 -46.22 -23.67
CA LEU A 674 0.04 -45.78 -24.87
C LEU A 674 -0.04 -46.86 -25.95
N TYR A 675 1.08 -47.51 -26.30
CA TYR A 675 1.10 -48.56 -27.31
C TYR A 675 0.35 -49.80 -26.84
N THR A 676 0.42 -50.14 -25.55
CA THR A 676 -0.34 -51.26 -24.97
C THR A 676 -1.85 -50.96 -25.00
N ALA A 677 -2.27 -49.75 -24.60
CA ALA A 677 -3.68 -49.34 -24.66
C ALA A 677 -4.19 -49.20 -26.11
N LEU A 678 -3.38 -48.69 -27.04
CA LEU A 678 -3.74 -48.63 -28.47
C LEU A 678 -3.86 -50.04 -29.07
N PHE A 679 -2.95 -50.96 -28.72
CA PHE A 679 -2.99 -52.35 -29.15
C PHE A 679 -4.22 -53.09 -28.57
N GLU A 680 -4.53 -52.88 -27.30
CA GLU A 680 -5.75 -53.37 -26.65
C GLU A 680 -7.00 -52.81 -27.35
N MET A 681 -7.07 -51.50 -27.59
CA MET A 681 -8.21 -50.87 -28.28
C MET A 681 -8.33 -51.30 -29.75
N TYR A 682 -7.23 -51.52 -30.46
CA TYR A 682 -7.25 -52.07 -31.81
C TYR A 682 -7.73 -53.52 -31.82
N LEU A 683 -7.29 -54.37 -30.89
CA LEU A 683 -7.77 -55.75 -30.76
C LEU A 683 -9.25 -55.81 -30.31
N TYR A 684 -9.65 -54.95 -29.37
CA TYR A 684 -11.04 -54.83 -28.92
C TYR A 684 -11.95 -54.37 -30.06
N THR A 685 -11.55 -53.32 -30.78
CA THR A 685 -12.27 -52.82 -31.97
C THR A 685 -12.28 -53.84 -33.12
N ALA A 686 -11.22 -54.62 -33.30
CA ALA A 686 -11.17 -55.74 -34.25
C ALA A 686 -12.12 -56.87 -33.86
N SER A 687 -12.29 -57.15 -32.55
CA SER A 687 -13.20 -58.19 -32.05
C SER A 687 -14.69 -57.80 -32.17
N LEU A 688 -14.99 -56.50 -32.15
CA LEU A 688 -16.34 -55.93 -32.31
C LEU A 688 -16.78 -55.81 -33.78
N LYS A 689 -15.85 -55.88 -34.74
CA LYS A 689 -16.09 -55.62 -36.17
C LYS A 689 -16.07 -56.90 -37.02
N LYS A 690 -16.66 -56.82 -38.21
CA LYS A 690 -16.75 -57.94 -39.17
C LYS A 690 -15.41 -58.23 -39.84
N ASP A 691 -15.24 -59.46 -40.33
CA ASP A 691 -13.96 -60.07 -40.76
C ASP A 691 -13.10 -59.24 -41.73
N GLY A 692 -13.70 -58.41 -42.59
CA GLY A 692 -12.96 -57.51 -43.49
C GLY A 692 -12.24 -56.38 -42.75
N GLU A 693 -12.98 -55.58 -41.97
CA GLU A 693 -12.39 -54.51 -41.15
C GLU A 693 -11.49 -55.10 -40.05
N ARG A 694 -11.82 -56.28 -39.52
CA ARG A 694 -11.01 -56.99 -38.54
C ARG A 694 -9.56 -57.17 -39.01
N GLN A 695 -9.35 -57.61 -40.26
CA GLN A 695 -8.01 -57.75 -40.83
C GLN A 695 -7.29 -56.40 -40.99
N GLU A 696 -8.02 -55.30 -41.22
CA GLU A 696 -7.40 -53.96 -41.26
C GLU A 696 -6.90 -53.52 -39.88
N TRP A 697 -7.67 -53.76 -38.81
CA TRP A 697 -7.25 -53.47 -37.43
C TRP A 697 -6.13 -54.42 -36.95
N GLU A 698 -6.19 -55.72 -37.30
CA GLU A 698 -5.10 -56.67 -37.05
C GLU A 698 -3.83 -56.29 -37.82
N ASN A 699 -3.93 -55.75 -39.04
CA ASN A 699 -2.79 -55.24 -39.81
C ASN A 699 -2.25 -53.90 -39.27
N LYS A 700 -3.11 -53.03 -38.72
CA LYS A 700 -2.65 -51.86 -37.94
C LYS A 700 -1.89 -52.31 -36.69
N ALA A 701 -2.42 -53.30 -35.97
CA ALA A 701 -1.75 -53.90 -34.80
C ALA A 701 -0.40 -54.55 -35.17
N LYS A 702 -0.29 -55.27 -36.31
CA LYS A 702 0.99 -55.78 -36.83
C LYS A 702 2.03 -54.67 -37.04
N LYS A 703 1.64 -53.58 -37.71
CA LYS A 703 2.52 -52.44 -38.00
C LYS A 703 3.04 -51.73 -36.74
N LEU A 704 2.29 -51.78 -35.64
CA LEU A 704 2.75 -51.26 -34.34
C LEU A 704 3.84 -52.11 -33.69
N VAL A 705 3.92 -53.42 -33.99
CA VAL A 705 4.88 -54.35 -33.37
C VAL A 705 6.14 -54.56 -34.23
N GLU A 706 6.04 -54.32 -35.55
CA GLU A 706 7.18 -54.39 -36.49
C GLU A 706 8.20 -53.24 -36.32
N GLY A 707 7.85 -52.17 -35.59
CA GLY A 707 8.74 -51.03 -35.31
C GLY A 707 9.84 -51.38 -34.31
N LYS A 708 11.11 -51.23 -34.70
CA LYS A 708 12.28 -51.65 -33.89
C LYS A 708 12.58 -50.81 -32.65
N ASP A 709 12.02 -49.60 -32.56
CA ASP A 709 12.35 -48.61 -31.51
C ASP A 709 11.19 -48.40 -30.51
N ILE A 710 10.29 -49.38 -30.38
CA ILE A 710 9.09 -49.25 -29.56
C ILE A 710 9.23 -50.09 -28.29
N PRO A 711 9.32 -49.46 -27.10
CA PRO A 711 9.22 -50.18 -25.85
C PRO A 711 7.75 -50.58 -25.66
N ILE A 712 7.44 -51.85 -25.89
CA ILE A 712 6.17 -52.45 -25.49
C ILE A 712 6.48 -53.50 -24.43
N ASP A 713 5.65 -53.59 -23.39
CA ASP A 713 5.81 -54.63 -22.38
C ASP A 713 5.51 -55.99 -23.00
N THR A 714 6.59 -56.68 -23.35
CA THR A 714 6.58 -57.96 -24.06
C THR A 714 5.79 -59.02 -23.32
N SER A 715 5.74 -58.96 -21.99
CA SER A 715 4.96 -59.89 -21.17
C SER A 715 3.46 -59.68 -21.36
N ASN A 716 3.02 -58.41 -21.38
CA ASN A 716 1.64 -58.03 -21.64
C ASN A 716 1.25 -58.23 -23.12
N VAL A 717 2.14 -57.98 -24.09
CA VAL A 717 1.87 -58.30 -25.51
C VAL A 717 1.78 -59.81 -25.72
N LEU A 718 2.64 -60.61 -25.10
CA LEU A 718 2.55 -62.08 -25.16
C LEU A 718 1.25 -62.57 -24.50
N LEU A 719 0.84 -61.99 -23.38
CA LEU A 719 -0.41 -62.34 -22.71
C LEU A 719 -1.64 -61.94 -23.55
N LEU A 720 -1.70 -60.69 -24.03
CA LEU A 720 -2.78 -60.19 -24.90
C LEU A 720 -2.85 -60.95 -26.24
N SER A 721 -1.72 -61.29 -26.85
CA SER A 721 -1.68 -62.11 -28.07
C SER A 721 -2.08 -63.56 -27.82
N HIS A 722 -1.75 -64.15 -26.67
CA HIS A 722 -2.28 -65.46 -26.28
C HIS A 722 -3.79 -65.42 -25.99
N LEU A 723 -4.31 -64.38 -25.32
CA LEU A 723 -5.75 -64.20 -25.09
C LEU A 723 -6.54 -63.93 -26.39
N SER A 724 -5.94 -63.27 -27.37
CA SER A 724 -6.55 -62.96 -28.68
C SER A 724 -6.24 -63.98 -29.79
N ASN A 725 -5.51 -65.07 -29.49
CA ASN A 725 -5.07 -66.12 -30.43
C ASN A 725 -4.16 -65.65 -31.59
N PHE A 726 -3.33 -64.63 -31.36
CA PHE A 726 -2.47 -64.00 -32.36
C PHE A 726 -1.04 -64.59 -32.37
N ARG A 727 -0.79 -65.60 -33.21
CA ARG A 727 0.48 -66.37 -33.22
C ARG A 727 1.69 -65.62 -33.77
N ASP A 728 1.52 -64.83 -34.83
CA ASP A 728 2.63 -64.19 -35.55
C ASP A 728 3.38 -63.19 -34.65
N GLY A 729 2.66 -62.43 -33.82
CA GLY A 729 3.25 -61.47 -32.90
C GLY A 729 4.10 -62.12 -31.80
N ALA A 730 3.72 -63.32 -31.33
CA ALA A 730 4.42 -63.98 -30.23
C ALA A 730 5.83 -64.48 -30.60
N ILE A 731 6.08 -64.75 -31.89
CA ILE A 731 7.42 -65.11 -32.39
C ILE A 731 8.27 -63.85 -32.52
N LEU A 732 7.72 -62.79 -33.11
CA LEU A 732 8.43 -61.54 -33.38
C LEU A 732 8.87 -60.83 -32.09
N VAL A 733 8.01 -60.83 -31.05
CA VAL A 733 8.34 -60.29 -29.72
C VAL A 733 9.46 -61.08 -29.02
N ARG A 734 9.54 -62.41 -29.22
CA ARG A 734 10.62 -63.23 -28.65
C ARG A 734 11.96 -62.98 -29.33
N GLU A 735 11.98 -62.76 -30.64
CA GLU A 735 13.21 -62.36 -31.36
C GLU A 735 13.72 -60.97 -30.90
N GLN A 736 12.83 -60.04 -30.56
CA GLN A 736 13.20 -58.69 -30.07
C GLN A 736 13.85 -58.69 -28.67
N GLN A 737 13.52 -59.66 -27.79
CA GLN A 737 14.04 -59.70 -26.42
C GLN A 737 15.44 -60.32 -26.26
N GLY A 738 16.04 -60.83 -27.34
CA GLY A 738 17.31 -61.54 -27.23
C GLY A 738 17.23 -62.86 -26.43
N LEU A 739 16.02 -63.40 -26.23
CA LEU A 739 15.80 -64.68 -25.52
C LEU A 739 16.14 -65.87 -26.42
N HIS A 740 17.37 -65.87 -26.96
CA HIS A 740 17.86 -66.84 -27.92
C HIS A 740 17.88 -68.26 -27.34
N PHE A 741 18.17 -68.39 -26.04
CA PHE A 741 18.04 -69.64 -25.31
C PHE A 741 16.62 -70.21 -25.31
N ASP A 742 15.57 -69.39 -25.12
CA ASP A 742 14.17 -69.86 -25.14
C ASP A 742 13.65 -70.09 -26.57
N ILE A 743 14.15 -69.34 -27.56
CA ILE A 743 13.92 -69.63 -28.97
C ILE A 743 14.53 -71.00 -29.32
N PHE A 744 15.80 -71.23 -28.99
CA PHE A 744 16.47 -72.52 -29.17
C PHE A 744 15.74 -73.64 -28.41
N ARG A 745 15.34 -73.40 -27.15
CA ARG A 745 14.56 -74.34 -26.34
C ARG A 745 13.19 -74.65 -26.96
N SER A 746 12.53 -73.68 -27.60
CA SER A 746 11.27 -73.93 -28.30
C SER A 746 11.47 -74.86 -29.50
N TYR A 747 12.54 -74.66 -30.28
CA TYR A 747 12.90 -75.55 -31.40
C TYR A 747 13.31 -76.96 -30.92
N THR A 748 14.10 -77.08 -29.84
CA THR A 748 14.47 -78.39 -29.27
C THR A 748 13.27 -79.09 -28.63
N ALA A 749 12.33 -78.37 -28.01
CA ALA A 749 11.09 -78.94 -27.49
C ALA A 749 10.15 -79.45 -28.61
N THR A 750 10.22 -78.87 -29.81
CA THR A 750 9.53 -79.37 -31.02
C THR A 750 10.34 -80.39 -31.83
N ASN A 751 11.56 -80.76 -31.39
CA ASN A 751 12.51 -81.61 -32.11
C ASN A 751 12.88 -81.12 -33.53
N ASP A 752 12.95 -79.81 -33.77
CA ASP A 752 13.39 -79.23 -35.04
C ASP A 752 14.90 -78.98 -35.03
N THR A 753 15.68 -79.96 -35.50
CA THR A 753 17.15 -79.89 -35.60
C THR A 753 17.62 -78.80 -36.56
N GLN A 754 16.90 -78.57 -37.66
CA GLN A 754 17.26 -77.59 -38.68
C GLN A 754 16.96 -76.16 -38.23
N GLY A 755 15.83 -75.95 -37.53
CA GLY A 755 15.52 -74.71 -36.82
C GLY A 755 16.57 -74.39 -35.74
N ALA A 756 16.94 -75.40 -34.93
CA ALA A 756 17.95 -75.26 -33.89
C ALA A 756 19.35 -74.90 -34.44
N ILE A 757 19.81 -75.54 -35.52
CA ILE A 757 21.11 -75.21 -36.15
C ILE A 757 21.11 -73.79 -36.74
N ARG A 758 20.00 -73.36 -37.36
CA ARG A 758 19.86 -71.98 -37.86
C ARG A 758 19.88 -70.96 -36.72
N ALA A 759 19.19 -71.25 -35.61
CA ALA A 759 19.26 -70.43 -34.41
C ALA A 759 20.68 -70.37 -33.84
N LEU A 760 21.39 -71.50 -33.72
CA LEU A 760 22.76 -71.54 -33.21
C LEU A 760 23.77 -70.78 -34.08
N ARG A 761 23.63 -70.85 -35.42
CA ARG A 761 24.48 -70.05 -36.33
C ARG A 761 24.18 -68.55 -36.29
N LYS A 762 22.91 -68.16 -36.06
CA LYS A 762 22.47 -66.75 -35.98
C LYS A 762 22.84 -66.11 -34.63
N TYR A 763 22.62 -66.83 -33.52
CA TYR A 763 22.67 -66.30 -32.15
C TYR A 763 23.86 -66.82 -31.32
N GLY A 764 24.53 -67.89 -31.75
CA GLY A 764 25.72 -68.42 -31.07
C GLY A 764 26.88 -67.43 -30.86
N PRO A 765 27.21 -66.48 -31.79
CA PRO A 765 28.24 -65.47 -31.50
C PRO A 765 27.77 -64.38 -30.53
N GLU A 766 26.46 -64.29 -30.24
CA GLU A 766 25.88 -63.30 -29.32
C GLU A 766 25.75 -63.88 -27.91
N GLU A 767 25.39 -65.16 -27.77
CA GLU A 767 25.37 -65.90 -26.50
C GLU A 767 26.33 -67.12 -26.53
N PRO A 768 27.58 -66.99 -26.06
CA PRO A 768 28.53 -68.11 -25.99
C PRO A 768 28.06 -69.26 -25.09
N ALA A 769 27.16 -69.00 -24.13
CA ALA A 769 26.52 -70.02 -23.30
C ALA A 769 25.60 -70.99 -24.08
N LEU A 770 25.18 -70.64 -25.30
CA LEU A 770 24.53 -71.58 -26.20
C LEU A 770 25.48 -72.71 -26.65
N TYR A 771 26.79 -72.50 -26.67
CA TYR A 771 27.74 -73.52 -27.13
C TYR A 771 27.81 -74.75 -26.21
N PRO A 772 27.91 -74.64 -24.87
CA PRO A 772 27.74 -75.78 -23.96
C PRO A 772 26.37 -76.46 -24.06
N ALA A 773 25.28 -75.71 -24.22
CA ALA A 773 23.93 -76.27 -24.35
C ALA A 773 23.73 -77.00 -25.68
N ALA A 774 24.29 -76.48 -26.77
CA ALA A 774 24.34 -77.13 -28.07
C ALA A 774 25.24 -78.37 -28.04
N LEU A 775 26.40 -78.33 -27.35
CA LEU A 775 27.26 -79.49 -27.14
C LEU A 775 26.49 -80.62 -26.43
N ALA A 776 25.69 -80.29 -25.42
CA ALA A 776 24.82 -81.25 -24.73
C ALA A 776 23.72 -81.79 -25.66
N TYR A 777 23.05 -80.93 -26.44
CA TYR A 777 22.00 -81.33 -27.38
C TYR A 777 22.52 -82.19 -28.54
N PHE A 778 23.62 -81.81 -29.19
CA PHE A 778 24.26 -82.57 -30.26
C PHE A 778 24.79 -83.93 -29.78
N THR A 779 25.13 -84.06 -28.50
CA THR A 779 25.51 -85.36 -27.90
C THR A 779 24.34 -86.11 -27.25
N SER A 780 23.10 -85.61 -27.32
CA SER A 780 21.94 -86.23 -26.64
C SER A 780 21.34 -87.42 -27.40
N SER A 781 21.50 -87.53 -28.72
CA SER A 781 21.01 -88.69 -29.49
C SER A 781 21.93 -89.02 -30.68
N PRO A 782 21.99 -90.30 -31.11
CA PRO A 782 22.83 -90.71 -32.23
C PRO A 782 22.37 -90.11 -33.56
N ASP A 783 21.06 -89.89 -33.74
CA ASP A 783 20.49 -89.33 -34.96
C ASP A 783 20.83 -87.83 -35.09
N VAL A 784 20.75 -87.07 -33.99
CA VAL A 784 21.12 -85.64 -33.97
C VAL A 784 22.63 -85.47 -34.13
N LEU A 785 23.46 -86.37 -33.58
CA LEU A 785 24.91 -86.34 -33.81
C LEU A 785 25.27 -86.63 -35.28
N ALA A 786 24.54 -87.54 -35.93
CA ALA A 786 24.72 -87.81 -37.36
C ALA A 786 24.31 -86.63 -38.25
N GLU A 787 23.29 -85.87 -37.87
CA GLU A 787 22.89 -84.63 -38.57
C GLU A 787 23.82 -83.43 -38.31
N ALA A 788 24.55 -83.41 -37.18
CA ALA A 788 25.33 -82.25 -36.72
C ALA A 788 26.86 -82.36 -36.86
N GLY A 789 27.40 -83.50 -37.31
CA GLY A 789 28.81 -83.90 -37.18
C GLY A 789 29.88 -82.81 -37.27
N ASP A 790 29.95 -82.05 -38.37
CA ASP A 790 31.02 -81.06 -38.62
C ASP A 790 30.95 -79.83 -37.69
N GLU A 791 29.80 -79.55 -37.07
CA GLU A 791 29.63 -78.40 -36.17
C GLU A 791 30.15 -78.66 -34.75
N LEU A 792 30.48 -79.91 -34.40
CA LEU A 792 31.04 -80.22 -33.08
C LEU A 792 32.44 -79.60 -32.90
N ASP A 793 33.28 -79.67 -33.94
CA ASP A 793 34.64 -79.11 -33.95
C ASP A 793 34.65 -77.57 -34.00
N SER A 794 33.61 -76.95 -34.58
CA SER A 794 33.45 -75.49 -34.62
C SER A 794 33.08 -74.96 -33.22
N VAL A 795 32.20 -75.67 -32.51
CA VAL A 795 31.80 -75.40 -31.13
C VAL A 795 32.98 -75.58 -30.16
N LEU A 796 33.77 -76.65 -30.28
CA LEU A 796 34.91 -76.90 -29.38
C LEU A 796 36.02 -75.84 -29.48
N LYS A 797 36.30 -75.30 -30.66
CA LYS A 797 37.29 -74.22 -30.83
C LYS A 797 36.87 -72.93 -30.15
N LYS A 798 35.60 -72.55 -30.29
CA LYS A 798 35.05 -71.36 -29.62
C LYS A 798 35.07 -71.49 -28.09
N ILE A 799 34.83 -72.70 -27.57
CA ILE A 799 34.95 -72.97 -26.12
C ILE A 799 36.38 -72.75 -25.60
N ASP A 800 37.43 -72.95 -26.42
CA ASP A 800 38.83 -72.63 -26.06
C ASP A 800 39.12 -71.13 -26.13
N GLU A 801 38.75 -70.49 -27.25
CA GLU A 801 38.99 -69.07 -27.51
C GLU A 801 38.30 -68.17 -26.48
N ASP A 802 37.06 -68.51 -26.11
CA ASP A 802 36.26 -67.78 -25.11
C ASP A 802 36.46 -68.31 -23.67
N GLY A 803 37.21 -69.42 -23.48
CA GLY A 803 37.53 -69.99 -22.17
C GLY A 803 36.31 -70.48 -21.35
N LEU A 804 35.21 -70.82 -22.01
CA LEU A 804 33.88 -71.03 -21.41
C LEU A 804 33.80 -72.23 -20.46
N MET A 805 34.70 -73.21 -20.62
CA MET A 805 34.76 -74.42 -19.82
C MET A 805 36.22 -74.76 -19.55
N ALA A 806 36.52 -75.18 -18.32
CA ALA A 806 37.82 -75.76 -18.04
C ALA A 806 38.01 -77.04 -18.87
N PRO A 807 39.24 -77.38 -19.33
CA PRO A 807 39.46 -78.58 -20.15
C PRO A 807 38.94 -79.89 -19.52
N LEU A 808 38.93 -79.97 -18.18
CA LEU A 808 38.35 -81.08 -17.43
C LEU A 808 36.82 -81.15 -17.51
N GLN A 809 36.13 -80.00 -17.56
CA GLN A 809 34.68 -79.94 -17.70
C GLN A 809 34.22 -80.33 -19.11
N VAL A 810 34.98 -79.95 -20.15
CA VAL A 810 34.71 -80.37 -21.54
C VAL A 810 34.76 -81.90 -21.67
N ILE A 811 35.72 -82.54 -20.99
CA ILE A 811 35.80 -84.01 -20.91
C ILE A 811 34.58 -84.57 -20.16
N GLN A 812 34.14 -83.95 -19.06
CA GLN A 812 32.99 -84.40 -18.29
C GLN A 812 31.68 -84.36 -19.08
N THR A 813 31.37 -83.26 -19.77
CA THR A 813 30.13 -83.14 -20.56
C THR A 813 30.10 -84.14 -21.73
N LEU A 814 31.22 -84.31 -22.42
CA LEU A 814 31.34 -85.31 -23.50
C LEU A 814 31.28 -86.75 -23.00
N SER A 815 31.73 -87.01 -21.76
CA SER A 815 31.65 -88.34 -21.14
C SER A 815 30.24 -88.75 -20.71
N ALA A 816 29.35 -87.79 -20.45
CA ALA A 816 28.04 -88.04 -19.83
C ALA A 816 27.10 -88.89 -20.69
N ASN A 817 27.13 -88.70 -22.02
CA ASN A 817 26.18 -89.34 -22.95
C ASN A 817 26.76 -90.51 -23.75
N GLY A 818 28.05 -90.85 -23.57
CA GLY A 818 28.65 -92.08 -24.10
C GLY A 818 28.85 -92.17 -25.63
N VAL A 819 28.46 -91.16 -26.42
CA VAL A 819 28.54 -91.17 -27.90
C VAL A 819 29.87 -90.58 -28.44
N ALA A 820 30.56 -89.75 -27.67
CA ALA A 820 31.77 -89.05 -28.13
C ALA A 820 33.05 -89.91 -28.08
N THR A 821 33.96 -89.73 -29.04
CA THR A 821 35.23 -90.49 -29.11
C THR A 821 36.45 -89.65 -28.75
N MET A 822 37.43 -90.26 -28.07
CA MET A 822 38.68 -89.59 -27.62
C MET A 822 39.51 -88.96 -28.76
N GLY A 823 39.31 -89.40 -30.01
CA GLY A 823 39.98 -88.83 -31.18
C GLY A 823 39.66 -87.36 -31.41
N MET A 824 38.46 -86.90 -31.05
CA MET A 824 37.95 -85.54 -31.32
C MET A 824 38.53 -84.47 -30.37
N ILE A 825 39.06 -84.86 -29.20
CA ILE A 825 39.43 -83.92 -28.12
C ILE A 825 40.97 -83.71 -28.02
N LYS A 826 41.76 -84.57 -28.65
CA LYS A 826 43.22 -84.68 -28.41
C LYS A 826 44.01 -83.40 -28.74
N SER A 827 43.64 -82.67 -29.79
CA SER A 827 44.34 -81.47 -30.26
C SER A 827 44.20 -80.29 -29.29
N TYR A 828 43.01 -80.09 -28.75
CA TYR A 828 42.66 -79.02 -27.82
C TYR A 828 43.52 -79.07 -26.54
N LEU A 829 43.66 -80.24 -25.92
CA LEU A 829 44.38 -80.40 -24.64
C LEU A 829 45.90 -80.11 -24.72
N SER A 830 46.53 -80.30 -25.87
CA SER A 830 47.99 -80.06 -26.01
C SER A 830 48.36 -78.57 -25.91
N THR A 831 47.55 -77.69 -26.49
CA THR A 831 47.86 -76.26 -26.62
C THR A 831 47.77 -75.50 -25.29
N THR A 832 46.82 -75.87 -24.41
CA THR A 832 46.59 -75.15 -23.15
C THR A 832 47.78 -75.26 -22.18
N ILE A 833 48.44 -76.44 -22.12
CA ILE A 833 49.47 -76.77 -21.12
C ILE A 833 50.78 -75.98 -21.33
N GLU A 834 51.11 -75.62 -22.58
CA GLU A 834 52.36 -74.90 -22.89
C GLU A 834 52.30 -73.44 -22.44
N ARG A 835 51.12 -72.80 -22.50
CA ARG A 835 50.90 -71.38 -22.16
C ARG A 835 51.21 -71.08 -20.69
N GLU A 836 50.63 -71.85 -19.76
CA GLU A 836 50.73 -71.60 -18.31
C GLU A 836 52.17 -71.62 -17.78
N ARG A 837 53.06 -72.39 -18.42
CA ARG A 837 54.47 -72.51 -17.99
C ARG A 837 55.28 -71.23 -18.18
N ALA A 838 54.90 -70.37 -19.14
CA ALA A 838 55.65 -69.16 -19.45
C ALA A 838 55.47 -68.06 -18.39
N GLU A 839 54.24 -67.90 -17.87
CA GLU A 839 53.85 -66.81 -16.96
C GLU A 839 54.50 -66.93 -15.57
N ILE A 840 54.72 -68.16 -15.09
CA ILE A 840 55.37 -68.42 -13.79
C ILE A 840 56.81 -67.88 -13.75
N ALA A 841 57.49 -67.79 -14.90
CA ALA A 841 58.89 -67.38 -14.98
C ALA A 841 59.10 -65.85 -14.90
N SER A 842 58.14 -65.04 -15.36
CA SER A 842 58.26 -63.57 -15.35
C SER A 842 58.10 -63.00 -13.94
N ASN A 843 57.06 -63.43 -13.23
CA ASN A 843 56.67 -62.90 -11.91
C ASN A 843 57.77 -62.99 -10.86
N ARG A 844 58.66 -64.01 -10.93
CA ARG A 844 59.78 -64.16 -9.98
C ARG A 844 60.81 -63.03 -10.04
N ARG A 845 61.07 -62.46 -11.23
CA ARG A 845 62.12 -61.44 -11.42
C ARG A 845 61.78 -60.11 -10.76
N ILE A 846 60.50 -59.75 -10.72
CA ILE A 846 60.00 -58.47 -10.20
C ILE A 846 60.14 -58.39 -8.66
N ILE A 847 60.07 -59.54 -7.99
CA ILE A 847 60.11 -59.62 -6.51
C ILE A 847 61.50 -59.28 -5.96
N GLU A 848 62.56 -59.56 -6.72
CA GLU A 848 63.94 -59.34 -6.28
C GLU A 848 64.31 -57.85 -6.29
N THR A 849 63.88 -57.08 -7.30
CA THR A 849 64.24 -55.67 -7.45
C THR A 849 63.61 -54.77 -6.38
N PHE A 850 62.36 -55.00 -5.96
CA PHE A 850 61.71 -54.16 -4.94
C PHE A 850 62.32 -54.32 -3.53
N ARG A 851 63.00 -55.45 -3.26
CA ARG A 851 63.63 -55.69 -1.95
C ARG A 851 64.87 -54.85 -1.73
N SER A 852 65.74 -54.71 -2.73
CA SER A 852 66.99 -53.93 -2.60
C SER A 852 66.73 -52.45 -2.29
N ASP A 853 65.78 -51.83 -2.99
CA ASP A 853 65.52 -50.40 -2.87
C ASP A 853 65.01 -50.04 -1.46
N THR A 854 64.16 -50.90 -0.89
CA THR A 854 63.57 -50.72 0.44
C THR A 854 64.63 -50.69 1.56
N GLU A 855 65.72 -51.46 1.43
CA GLU A 855 66.81 -51.47 2.41
C GLU A 855 67.62 -50.18 2.38
N THR A 856 67.89 -49.62 1.20
CA THR A 856 68.67 -48.37 1.06
C THR A 856 67.99 -47.19 1.78
N LYS A 857 66.67 -47.04 1.60
CA LYS A 857 65.89 -45.93 2.19
C LYS A 857 65.81 -45.99 3.71
N LYS A 858 65.76 -47.20 4.30
CA LYS A 858 65.80 -47.36 5.77
C LYS A 858 67.11 -46.87 6.37
N ASN A 859 68.23 -47.11 5.69
CA ASN A 859 69.56 -46.67 6.13
C ASN A 859 69.70 -45.13 6.07
N GLU A 860 69.10 -44.46 5.07
CA GLU A 860 69.09 -42.99 4.99
C GLU A 860 68.35 -42.36 6.20
N LEU A 861 67.16 -42.86 6.53
CA LEU A 861 66.36 -42.35 7.65
C LEU A 861 67.07 -42.48 9.01
N GLN A 862 67.74 -43.61 9.28
CA GLN A 862 68.50 -43.79 10.52
C GLN A 862 69.66 -42.80 10.65
N ASN A 863 70.34 -42.46 9.55
CA ASN A 863 71.43 -41.49 9.57
C ASN A 863 70.93 -40.06 9.88
N LEU A 864 69.76 -39.66 9.35
CA LEU A 864 69.18 -38.34 9.60
C LEU A 864 68.77 -38.14 11.07
N ASN A 865 68.24 -39.17 11.73
CA ASN A 865 67.79 -39.08 13.12
C ASN A 865 68.92 -39.09 14.17
N THR A 866 70.12 -39.57 13.84
CA THR A 866 71.14 -39.92 14.85
C THR A 866 72.45 -39.12 14.76
N LYS A 867 72.70 -38.39 13.66
CA LYS A 867 73.97 -37.69 13.43
C LYS A 867 73.76 -36.19 13.19
N PRO A 868 74.50 -35.29 13.87
CA PRO A 868 74.38 -33.86 13.63
C PRO A 868 74.87 -33.48 12.23
N VAL A 869 74.15 -32.55 11.59
CA VAL A 869 74.45 -32.07 10.23
C VAL A 869 75.19 -30.73 10.30
N VAL A 870 76.36 -30.64 9.66
CA VAL A 870 77.13 -29.39 9.56
C VAL A 870 76.70 -28.61 8.32
N PHE A 871 76.36 -27.34 8.49
CA PHE A 871 76.08 -26.40 7.40
C PHE A 871 77.32 -25.56 7.11
N GLN A 872 77.74 -25.51 5.84
CA GLN A 872 78.94 -24.77 5.38
C GLN A 872 78.61 -23.73 4.28
N ALA A 873 77.33 -23.47 4.01
CA ALA A 873 76.92 -22.50 3.01
C ALA A 873 77.22 -21.07 3.49
N SER A 874 77.96 -20.31 2.68
CA SER A 874 78.37 -18.93 2.97
C SER A 874 77.56 -17.87 2.21
N ARG A 875 76.62 -18.29 1.35
CA ARG A 875 75.81 -17.43 0.48
C ARG A 875 74.35 -17.89 0.51
N CYS A 876 73.43 -16.95 0.40
CA CYS A 876 72.00 -17.24 0.34
C CYS A 876 71.64 -17.82 -1.03
N GLN A 877 70.94 -18.96 -1.04
CA GLN A 877 70.64 -19.68 -2.29
C GLN A 877 69.56 -19.00 -3.15
N VAL A 878 68.84 -17.98 -2.62
CA VAL A 878 67.90 -17.12 -3.39
C VAL A 878 68.61 -15.89 -3.95
N CYS A 879 69.17 -15.01 -3.10
CA CYS A 879 69.71 -13.72 -3.54
C CYS A 879 71.20 -13.75 -3.91
N MET A 880 71.89 -14.88 -3.71
CA MET A 880 73.33 -15.11 -3.97
C MET A 880 74.31 -14.17 -3.26
N LYS A 881 73.85 -13.27 -2.39
CA LYS A 881 74.69 -12.43 -1.52
C LYS A 881 75.31 -13.28 -0.39
N PRO A 882 76.46 -12.87 0.18
CA PRO A 882 76.97 -13.49 1.41
C PRO A 882 75.92 -13.46 2.52
N LEU A 883 75.91 -14.49 3.36
CA LEU A 883 74.93 -14.61 4.44
C LEU A 883 75.26 -13.62 5.58
N GLU A 884 74.30 -12.76 5.88
CA GLU A 884 74.33 -11.79 6.98
C GLU A 884 73.22 -12.14 7.96
N LEU A 885 73.46 -11.96 9.25
CA LEU A 885 72.48 -12.33 10.29
C LEU A 885 71.25 -11.40 10.24
N PRO A 886 70.01 -11.91 10.34
CA PRO A 886 69.63 -13.30 10.62
C PRO A 886 69.49 -14.23 9.39
N VAL A 887 69.84 -15.52 9.59
CA VAL A 887 69.94 -16.58 8.58
C VAL A 887 69.15 -17.82 9.03
N VAL A 888 68.50 -18.50 8.08
CA VAL A 888 67.78 -19.77 8.29
C VAL A 888 68.46 -20.91 7.52
N HIS A 889 68.68 -22.04 8.19
CA HIS A 889 69.29 -23.25 7.62
C HIS A 889 68.30 -24.42 7.67
N PHE A 890 68.16 -25.14 6.56
CA PHE A 890 67.31 -26.34 6.46
C PHE A 890 68.14 -27.62 6.50
N LEU A 891 67.61 -28.71 7.08
CA LEU A 891 68.27 -30.02 7.16
C LEU A 891 68.64 -30.64 5.79
N CYS A 892 68.02 -30.19 4.69
CA CYS A 892 68.45 -30.48 3.32
C CYS A 892 69.76 -29.78 2.89
N LYS A 893 70.42 -29.06 3.81
CA LYS A 893 71.66 -28.28 3.67
C LYS A 893 71.56 -26.97 2.88
N HIS A 894 70.36 -26.54 2.50
CA HIS A 894 70.13 -25.21 1.91
C HIS A 894 70.00 -24.11 2.97
N SER A 895 70.45 -22.90 2.64
CA SER A 895 70.60 -21.78 3.59
C SER A 895 70.20 -20.44 2.96
N PHE A 896 69.49 -19.60 3.70
CA PHE A 896 68.85 -18.39 3.19
C PHE A 896 68.86 -17.25 4.24
N HIS A 897 68.88 -15.98 3.82
CA HIS A 897 68.59 -14.85 4.73
C HIS A 897 67.13 -14.90 5.19
N GLN A 898 66.83 -14.49 6.42
CA GLN A 898 65.44 -14.42 6.91
C GLN A 898 64.57 -13.49 6.03
N SER A 899 65.09 -12.33 5.63
CA SER A 899 64.41 -11.39 4.72
C SER A 899 64.27 -11.90 3.26
N CYS A 900 64.95 -12.98 2.88
CA CYS A 900 64.70 -13.68 1.61
C CYS A 900 63.66 -14.80 1.74
N LEU A 901 63.14 -15.04 2.95
CA LEU A 901 62.05 -15.97 3.25
C LEU A 901 60.77 -15.22 3.71
N SER A 902 60.91 -14.05 4.33
CA SER A 902 59.80 -13.18 4.73
C SER A 902 59.23 -12.38 3.55
N THR A 903 58.10 -12.81 3.02
CA THR A 903 57.12 -11.94 2.33
C THR A 903 56.13 -11.43 3.38
N ASP A 904 55.92 -10.11 3.44
CA ASP A 904 55.23 -9.43 4.55
C ASP A 904 53.68 -9.54 4.54
N GLU A 905 53.11 -10.74 4.62
CA GLU A 905 51.79 -11.01 5.25
C GLU A 905 51.85 -12.38 5.97
N ASP A 906 51.08 -12.55 7.05
CA ASP A 906 50.92 -13.79 7.85
C ASP A 906 52.12 -14.33 8.66
N VAL A 907 52.85 -13.45 9.37
CA VAL A 907 53.74 -13.86 10.48
C VAL A 907 52.94 -14.09 11.77
N GLU A 908 52.11 -15.14 11.79
CA GLU A 908 51.58 -15.79 13.01
C GLU A 908 51.04 -17.19 12.62
N ASP A 909 51.91 -18.20 12.76
CA ASP A 909 51.67 -19.66 12.65
C ASP A 909 51.46 -20.33 11.26
N ALA A 910 52.51 -20.39 10.42
CA ALA A 910 52.65 -21.43 9.37
C ALA A 910 54.11 -21.83 9.07
N GLU A 911 54.33 -23.11 8.73
CA GLU A 911 55.65 -23.74 8.55
C GLU A 911 56.41 -23.24 7.29
N VAL A 912 57.55 -22.55 7.48
CA VAL A 912 58.42 -22.16 6.35
C VAL A 912 59.21 -23.37 5.83
N GLU A 913 58.93 -23.84 4.62
CA GLU A 913 59.69 -24.91 3.94
C GLU A 913 60.88 -24.38 3.11
N CYS A 914 61.85 -25.24 2.80
CA CYS A 914 62.96 -24.91 1.88
C CYS A 914 62.45 -24.80 0.43
N PRO A 915 62.51 -23.64 -0.25
CA PRO A 915 61.90 -23.41 -1.56
C PRO A 915 62.46 -24.26 -2.71
N ILE A 916 63.65 -24.87 -2.54
CA ILE A 916 64.27 -25.77 -3.52
C ILE A 916 63.77 -27.21 -3.37
N CYS A 917 63.49 -27.64 -2.13
CA CYS A 917 63.09 -29.01 -1.82
C CYS A 917 61.57 -29.15 -1.71
N SER A 918 60.84 -28.05 -1.48
CA SER A 918 59.38 -28.01 -1.40
C SER A 918 58.74 -28.65 -2.63
N GLY A 919 59.26 -28.44 -3.85
CA GLY A 919 58.74 -29.08 -5.06
C GLY A 919 58.80 -30.62 -5.04
N GLN A 920 59.93 -31.20 -4.65
CA GLN A 920 60.09 -32.67 -4.56
C GLN A 920 59.37 -33.26 -3.34
N ASN A 921 59.37 -32.54 -2.22
CA ASN A 921 58.60 -32.92 -1.05
C ASN A 921 57.10 -32.83 -1.33
N ALA A 922 56.65 -31.86 -2.14
CA ALA A 922 55.27 -31.71 -2.58
C ALA A 922 54.84 -32.84 -3.52
N THR A 923 55.69 -33.34 -4.43
CA THR A 923 55.32 -34.51 -5.24
C THR A 923 55.23 -35.77 -4.40
N VAL A 924 56.13 -36.00 -3.44
CA VAL A 924 56.01 -37.15 -2.51
C VAL A 924 54.81 -37.00 -1.57
N LYS A 925 54.56 -35.81 -1.02
CA LYS A 925 53.35 -35.50 -0.24
C LYS A 925 52.08 -35.68 -1.09
N ALA A 926 52.09 -35.31 -2.37
CA ALA A 926 50.97 -35.48 -3.29
C ALA A 926 50.73 -36.95 -3.65
N ILE A 927 51.78 -37.76 -3.88
CA ILE A 927 51.66 -39.21 -4.08
C ILE A 927 51.10 -39.87 -2.81
N ARG A 928 51.61 -39.52 -1.63
CA ARG A 928 51.07 -40.05 -0.35
C ARG A 928 49.63 -39.60 -0.11
N ARG A 929 49.27 -38.34 -0.41
CA ARG A 929 47.89 -37.86 -0.37
C ARG A 929 46.99 -38.62 -1.34
N ALA A 930 47.42 -38.84 -2.59
CA ALA A 930 46.68 -39.62 -3.57
C ALA A 930 46.55 -41.10 -3.17
N GLN A 931 47.53 -41.67 -2.47
CA GLN A 931 47.45 -43.02 -1.89
C GLN A 931 46.44 -43.10 -0.72
N VAL A 932 46.40 -42.09 0.16
CA VAL A 932 45.39 -42.00 1.23
C VAL A 932 43.99 -41.74 0.66
N GLU A 933 43.87 -40.82 -0.29
CA GLU A 933 42.60 -40.51 -0.97
C GLU A 933 42.08 -41.70 -1.80
N SER A 934 42.97 -42.51 -2.40
CA SER A 934 42.56 -43.77 -3.05
C SER A 934 42.27 -44.90 -2.06
N ALA A 935 42.71 -44.81 -0.80
CA ALA A 935 42.28 -45.72 0.27
C ALA A 935 40.85 -45.40 0.73
N GLU A 936 40.46 -44.14 0.70
CA GLU A 936 39.08 -43.72 0.98
C GLU A 936 38.14 -44.09 -0.19
N ARG A 937 38.59 -43.93 -1.44
CA ARG A 937 37.80 -44.20 -2.67
C ARG A 937 37.74 -45.69 -3.06
N HIS A 938 37.00 -46.47 -2.28
CA HIS A 938 36.73 -47.90 -2.51
C HIS A 938 36.11 -48.19 -3.89
N ASP A 939 35.37 -47.25 -4.48
CA ASP A 939 34.70 -47.43 -5.78
C ASP A 939 35.69 -47.61 -6.94
N LEU A 940 36.83 -46.91 -6.92
CA LEU A 940 37.87 -47.04 -7.95
C LEU A 940 38.53 -48.42 -7.92
N PHE A 941 38.67 -48.99 -6.73
CA PHE A 941 39.12 -50.37 -6.54
C PHE A 941 38.07 -51.37 -7.06
N GLN A 942 36.78 -51.17 -6.74
CA GLN A 942 35.71 -52.03 -7.27
C GLN A 942 35.61 -51.96 -8.80
N ASP A 943 35.77 -50.79 -9.42
CA ASP A 943 35.72 -50.65 -10.87
C ASP A 943 36.97 -51.21 -11.56
N ALA A 944 38.14 -51.12 -10.93
CA ALA A 944 39.33 -51.85 -11.38
C ALA A 944 39.12 -53.38 -11.29
N LEU A 945 38.46 -53.86 -10.22
CA LEU A 945 38.13 -55.27 -10.03
C LEU A 945 37.14 -55.77 -11.09
N LYS A 946 36.09 -54.99 -11.41
CA LYS A 946 35.08 -55.31 -12.44
C LYS A 946 35.66 -55.33 -13.86
N ARG A 947 36.70 -54.52 -14.13
CA ARG A 947 37.35 -54.43 -15.45
C ARG A 947 38.51 -55.41 -15.62
N GLY A 948 39.13 -55.86 -14.53
CA GLY A 948 40.20 -56.84 -14.57
C GLY A 948 39.68 -58.25 -14.87
N ARG A 949 40.26 -58.92 -15.87
CA ARG A 949 39.95 -60.34 -16.15
C ARG A 949 40.31 -61.24 -14.96
N ASP A 950 41.42 -60.93 -14.27
CA ASP A 950 41.84 -61.56 -13.03
C ASP A 950 41.70 -60.61 -11.84
N GLY A 951 40.57 -60.70 -11.13
CA GLY A 951 40.33 -59.88 -9.93
C GLY A 951 41.40 -60.08 -8.84
N PHE A 952 41.98 -61.27 -8.71
CA PHE A 952 43.06 -61.53 -7.75
C PHE A 952 44.35 -60.77 -8.08
N ALA A 953 44.70 -60.65 -9.37
CA ALA A 953 45.85 -59.87 -9.80
C ALA A 953 45.67 -58.39 -9.43
N VAL A 954 44.49 -57.83 -9.70
CA VAL A 954 44.12 -56.46 -9.30
C VAL A 954 44.23 -56.27 -7.78
N ILE A 955 43.67 -57.18 -6.98
CA ILE A 955 43.77 -57.13 -5.50
C ILE A 955 45.24 -57.08 -5.04
N SER A 956 46.09 -57.92 -5.62
CA SER A 956 47.51 -57.99 -5.24
C SER A 956 48.28 -56.70 -5.58
N GLU A 957 47.94 -56.04 -6.69
CA GLU A 957 48.54 -54.76 -7.10
C GLU A 957 48.12 -53.62 -6.15
N TRP A 958 46.82 -53.53 -5.85
CA TRP A 958 46.28 -52.50 -4.95
C TRP A 958 46.79 -52.66 -3.51
N PHE A 959 46.96 -53.90 -3.03
CA PHE A 959 47.62 -54.16 -1.76
C PHE A 959 49.09 -53.70 -1.76
N GLY A 960 49.83 -53.99 -2.84
CA GLY A 960 51.22 -53.56 -3.01
C GLY A 960 51.42 -52.04 -3.04
N ARG A 961 50.40 -51.28 -3.44
CA ARG A 961 50.39 -49.80 -3.42
C ARG A 961 50.19 -49.20 -2.02
N GLY A 962 49.98 -50.02 -0.98
CA GLY A 962 49.78 -49.58 0.42
C GLY A 962 48.38 -49.02 0.72
N VAL A 963 47.48 -49.04 -0.27
CA VAL A 963 46.12 -48.45 -0.22
C VAL A 963 45.21 -49.17 0.79
N MET A 964 45.48 -50.45 1.07
CA MET A 964 44.74 -51.27 2.04
C MET A 964 45.34 -51.25 3.47
N GLY A 965 46.27 -50.34 3.75
CA GLY A 965 46.87 -50.20 5.09
C GLY A 965 45.93 -49.46 6.05
N VAL A 966 45.75 -50.00 7.27
CA VAL A 966 44.98 -49.31 8.33
C VAL A 966 45.66 -47.98 8.64
N ALA A 967 44.90 -46.88 8.56
CA ALA A 967 45.39 -45.54 8.89
C ALA A 967 45.91 -45.52 10.34
N GLY A 968 47.22 -45.34 10.50
CA GLY A 968 47.85 -45.20 11.81
C GLY A 968 47.36 -43.92 12.49
N THR A 969 46.82 -44.06 13.69
CA THR A 969 46.45 -42.94 14.56
C THR A 969 47.71 -42.39 15.23
N ASP A 970 48.37 -41.46 14.56
CA ASP A 970 49.39 -40.56 15.13
C ASP A 970 48.77 -39.16 15.36
#